data_AF-A0A963Z8Z5-F1
#
_entry.id   AF-A0A963Z8Z5-F1
#
_cell.length_a   1.000
_cell.length_b   1.000
_cell.length_c   1.000
_cell.angle_alpha   90.00
_cell.angle_beta   90.00
_cell.angle_gamma   90.00
#
_symmetry.space_group_name_H-M   'P 1'
#
loop_
_entity.id
_entity.type
_entity.pdbx_description
1 polymer ?
#
loop_
_entity_poly.entity_id
_entity_poly.type
_entity_poly.pdbx_seq_one_letter_code
_entity_poly.pdbx_strand_id
1 'polypeptide(L)'
;MSDEYSELTDKLSDIIDDAIRGDRESLRSFYNLIRNERFFVPTRYQNHALTHSPSYPNDFVNILGIQDEQRVIVPFFSKSTFIEEWFREELEFIELSGAELLDKIPQDWWACINPNLDTHKEFSPWEIEKLRGNEQDVDEAILDLLPNELSNIELSKIESDEYPEIKTKLLDFAQNHPEIEELYLLKEQGVDESGYKQTTLLLGTKTKNEPSIKLKTSLDDFTRQISIGDDRIRTLFDRTLDSISLGIFKQSNPIYKKSRIKVALATLPNIVMLVLFLSYLFFYWNDLKEFWFNPSWTTDDALQQVYPFHSVYHPDIFKGDIITETMLGYLAPLHYWCGYAITYLTADPIMTAHWMTLIQLALTLIFIFLAVRHSANLSAALFAMTWFLHTRPVVQRITGGLPRGWAAPILAAFIYFSLKNSHLAILLTLLCGCLLHPPVTLIAALAYGLYLLWNCYRQRSSESKKLLFRYIALSPIYLLVTYYVIDRPDYIGEMVTRAQAAAMPEFQWPDGRFPFLPLKSVSYEFMKYGFQPFMSRLYEPGLIWDYALPFLCIASLIFFALKSFKGNKQIIPNQLWVLLCSILVVYFLSRALAFKLYVPNRHLQFPLAIFWITAFSIGFTKLFSEQKKQFYAFLGLAALIFIGSNTGLVGDGNFNYWETKKGKAFIWVRKFTNENSLIAGHPTHINGLQLFGMRKAYVTTEVAHPFYPKYYSEMKRRLEISVKAHYAQNLDQFLKLLIPEGIDYFIFSRKRFYPEALKEDKLFSPLNTLVTELTSRDYHNYFYKSLPTEVNLEKNPFLVYRDDESAIVDVKALAKTKSEL
;
A
#
# COMPACT_ATOMS: atom_id res chain seq x y z
N MET A 1 20.06 48.87 52.47
CA MET A 1 20.99 47.84 51.95
C MET A 1 20.33 46.87 50.97
N SER A 2 19.03 46.99 50.60
CA SER A 2 18.43 46.13 49.55
C SER A 2 18.66 46.62 48.12
N ASP A 3 18.82 47.93 47.91
CA ASP A 3 18.79 48.51 46.55
C ASP A 3 20.14 48.40 45.82
N GLU A 4 21.26 48.41 46.54
CA GLU A 4 22.62 48.35 45.98
C GLU A 4 22.95 46.95 45.40
N TYR A 5 22.38 45.89 45.98
CA TYR A 5 22.55 44.51 45.48
C TYR A 5 21.64 44.17 44.29
N SER A 6 20.54 44.92 44.07
CA SER A 6 19.75 44.77 42.84
C SER A 6 20.59 45.16 41.62
N GLU A 7 21.33 46.26 41.74
CA GLU A 7 22.09 46.87 40.66
C GLU A 7 23.23 45.98 40.16
N LEU A 8 23.92 45.24 41.04
CA LEU A 8 25.00 44.32 40.65
C LEU A 8 24.48 43.14 39.80
N THR A 9 23.31 42.60 40.13
CA THR A 9 22.75 41.47 39.39
C THR A 9 22.17 41.89 38.04
N ASP A 10 21.55 43.06 37.99
CA ASP A 10 21.07 43.63 36.73
C ASP A 10 22.26 43.94 35.80
N LYS A 11 23.35 44.52 36.36
CA LYS A 11 24.62 44.71 35.63
C LYS A 11 25.24 43.40 35.17
N LEU A 12 25.27 42.37 36.02
CA LEU A 12 25.79 41.04 35.65
C LEU A 12 24.97 40.40 34.54
N SER A 13 23.64 40.50 34.58
CA SER A 13 22.77 39.95 33.54
C SER A 13 23.00 40.61 32.20
N ASP A 14 23.05 41.94 32.16
CA ASP A 14 23.28 42.70 30.93
C ASP A 14 24.67 42.41 30.35
N ILE A 15 25.71 42.37 31.22
CA ILE A 15 27.09 42.13 30.80
C ILE A 15 27.32 40.67 30.37
N ILE A 16 26.69 39.68 31.01
CA ILE A 16 26.79 38.27 30.61
C ILE A 16 26.16 38.05 29.24
N ASP A 17 24.97 38.63 28.99
CA ASP A 17 24.31 38.52 27.71
C ASP A 17 25.14 39.11 26.56
N ASP A 18 25.83 40.23 26.81
CA ASP A 18 26.73 40.86 25.83
C ASP A 18 28.09 40.16 25.71
N ALA A 19 28.62 39.59 26.80
CA ALA A 19 29.83 38.75 26.78
C ALA A 19 29.62 37.45 25.98
N ILE A 20 28.44 36.82 26.09
CA ILE A 20 28.05 35.64 25.29
C ILE A 20 27.96 35.97 23.80
N ARG A 21 27.68 37.23 23.44
CA ARG A 21 27.64 37.70 22.04
C ARG A 21 29.02 37.93 21.44
N GLY A 22 30.10 37.75 22.22
CA GLY A 22 31.48 37.81 21.74
C GLY A 22 32.02 39.22 21.57
N ASP A 23 31.52 40.19 22.34
CA ASP A 23 32.12 41.52 22.39
C ASP A 23 33.32 41.56 23.35
N ARG A 24 34.47 42.04 22.86
CA ARG A 24 35.74 42.03 23.59
C ARG A 24 35.72 42.94 24.82
N GLU A 25 35.10 44.11 24.71
CA GLU A 25 34.99 45.05 25.83
C GLU A 25 34.00 44.57 26.89
N SER A 26 32.93 43.88 26.48
CA SER A 26 31.96 43.25 27.36
C SER A 26 32.56 42.07 28.14
N LEU A 27 33.35 41.21 27.49
CA LEU A 27 34.10 40.14 28.16
C LEU A 27 35.13 40.69 29.15
N ARG A 28 35.84 41.76 28.79
CA ARG A 28 36.77 42.43 29.70
C ARG A 28 36.05 43.03 30.90
N SER A 29 34.91 43.68 30.66
CA SER A 29 34.06 44.24 31.72
C SER A 29 33.53 43.14 32.64
N PHE A 30 33.12 42.00 32.09
CA PHE A 30 32.68 40.83 32.85
C PHE A 30 33.79 40.31 33.77
N TYR A 31 34.99 40.06 33.24
CA TYR A 31 36.09 39.56 34.06
C TYR A 31 36.61 40.55 35.09
N ASN A 32 36.60 41.84 34.76
CA ASN A 32 36.89 42.89 35.73
C ASN A 32 35.84 42.94 36.85
N LEU A 33 34.57 42.74 36.52
CA LEU A 33 33.49 42.65 37.50
C LEU A 33 33.70 41.42 38.39
N ILE A 34 33.99 40.25 37.82
CA ILE A 34 34.30 39.02 38.56
C ILE A 34 35.50 39.19 39.50
N ARG A 35 36.50 40.02 39.18
CA ARG A 35 37.67 40.26 40.04
C ARG A 35 37.41 41.28 41.15
N ASN A 36 36.65 42.33 40.84
CA ASN A 36 36.56 43.52 41.69
C ASN A 36 35.32 43.54 42.59
N GLU A 37 34.26 42.82 42.22
CA GLU A 37 33.02 42.77 42.99
C GLU A 37 33.07 41.75 44.11
N ARG A 38 32.08 41.83 45.01
CA ARG A 38 31.95 40.91 46.15
C ARG A 38 30.86 39.89 45.87
N PHE A 39 31.15 38.64 46.21
CA PHE A 39 30.29 37.49 45.97
C PHE A 39 30.01 36.75 47.26
N PHE A 40 28.84 36.11 47.31
CA PHE A 40 28.43 35.24 48.39
C PHE A 40 28.85 33.81 48.07
N VAL A 41 29.70 33.24 48.92
CA VAL A 41 30.32 31.93 48.70
C VAL A 41 29.95 31.02 49.87
N PRO A 42 29.18 29.95 49.66
CA PRO A 42 28.87 29.00 50.74
C PRO A 42 30.15 28.45 51.38
N THR A 43 30.15 28.28 52.70
CA THR A 43 31.30 27.76 53.44
C THR A 43 31.32 26.24 53.44
N ARG A 44 32.51 25.64 53.62
CA ARG A 44 32.65 24.19 53.81
C ARG A 44 31.90 23.69 55.04
N TYR A 45 31.95 24.46 56.12
CA TYR A 45 31.29 24.13 57.38
C TYR A 45 29.88 24.72 57.36
N GLN A 46 28.90 23.83 57.52
CA GLN A 46 27.47 24.14 57.48
C GLN A 46 26.84 23.69 58.80
N ASN A 47 25.77 24.38 59.24
CA ASN A 47 25.03 24.01 60.45
C ASN A 47 24.23 22.70 60.30
N HIS A 48 24.08 22.21 59.07
CA HIS A 48 23.41 20.98 58.73
C HIS A 48 24.34 20.02 57.97
N ALA A 49 24.10 18.72 58.11
CA ALA A 49 24.93 17.70 57.46
C ALA A 49 24.67 17.68 55.95
N LEU A 50 25.70 17.96 55.15
CA LEU A 50 25.67 17.81 53.69
C LEU A 50 25.68 16.31 53.32
N THR A 51 24.84 15.91 52.36
CA THR A 51 24.66 14.51 51.93
C THR A 51 25.90 13.91 51.24
N HIS A 52 26.74 14.75 50.64
CA HIS A 52 27.98 14.35 49.99
C HIS A 52 29.08 15.37 50.34
N SER A 53 30.18 14.90 50.93
CA SER A 53 31.35 15.75 51.21
C SER A 53 32.42 15.51 50.14
N PRO A 54 32.86 16.53 49.38
CA PRO A 54 34.03 16.39 48.53
C PRO A 54 35.28 16.14 49.35
N SER A 55 36.28 15.50 48.74
CA SER A 55 37.63 15.45 49.31
C SER A 55 38.30 16.81 49.10
N TYR A 56 38.49 17.57 50.18
CA TYR A 56 39.18 18.85 50.12
C TYR A 56 40.70 18.66 50.05
N PRO A 57 41.42 19.49 49.28
CA PRO A 57 42.87 19.33 49.11
C PRO A 57 43.67 19.70 50.37
N ASN A 58 43.10 20.49 51.27
CA ASN A 58 43.64 20.77 52.61
C ASN A 58 42.56 21.31 53.56
N ASP A 59 42.86 21.36 54.86
CA ASP A 59 41.95 21.83 55.91
C ASP A 59 41.75 23.35 55.93
N PHE A 60 42.53 24.11 55.15
CA PHE A 60 42.44 25.57 55.08
C PHE A 60 41.46 26.07 54.01
N VAL A 61 40.95 25.19 53.14
CA VAL A 61 39.90 25.52 52.18
C VAL A 61 38.56 25.58 52.90
N ASN A 62 38.12 26.80 53.21
CA ASN A 62 36.87 27.07 53.94
C ASN A 62 35.67 27.36 53.03
N ILE A 63 35.82 27.25 51.72
CA ILE A 63 34.74 27.43 50.72
C ILE A 63 34.10 26.07 50.38
N LEU A 64 32.81 26.05 50.02
CA LEU A 64 32.11 24.84 49.62
C LEU A 64 32.57 24.41 48.22
N GLY A 65 32.99 23.16 48.08
CA GLY A 65 33.15 22.50 46.78
C GLY A 65 32.00 21.51 46.60
N ILE A 66 31.58 21.27 45.37
CA ILE A 66 30.57 20.27 45.02
C ILE A 66 31.20 19.28 44.06
N GLN A 67 31.08 17.99 44.36
CA GLN A 67 31.49 16.95 43.43
C GLN A 67 30.48 16.86 42.28
N ASP A 68 30.92 17.16 41.07
CA ASP A 68 30.19 16.98 39.81
C ASP A 68 30.94 15.97 38.94
N GLU A 69 30.48 14.71 38.94
CA GLU A 69 31.16 13.59 38.30
C GLU A 69 32.65 13.47 38.67
N GLN A 70 33.55 13.83 37.75
CA GLN A 70 35.01 13.76 37.92
C GLN A 70 35.67 15.08 38.33
N ARG A 71 34.91 16.17 38.47
CA ARG A 71 35.41 17.51 38.81
C ARG A 71 34.77 18.06 40.08
N VAL A 72 35.41 19.07 40.67
CA VAL A 72 34.88 19.80 41.83
C VAL A 72 34.57 21.23 41.40
N ILE A 73 33.36 21.70 41.70
CA ILE A 73 32.87 23.04 41.36
C ILE A 73 32.63 23.84 42.64
N VAL A 74 33.14 25.07 42.68
CA VAL A 74 32.85 26.06 43.73
C VAL A 74 31.68 26.94 43.29
N PRO A 75 30.47 26.79 43.86
CA PRO A 75 29.37 27.71 43.59
C PRO A 75 29.62 29.06 44.27
N PHE A 76 29.33 30.15 43.58
CA PHE A 76 29.31 31.49 44.17
C PHE A 76 28.19 32.32 43.56
N PHE A 77 27.72 33.33 44.29
CA PHE A 77 26.48 34.01 43.97
C PHE A 77 26.62 35.52 44.02
N SER A 78 25.94 36.20 43.09
CA SER A 78 25.88 37.67 43.06
C SER A 78 24.91 38.25 44.09
N LYS A 79 23.98 37.42 44.60
CA LYS A 79 23.03 37.76 45.67
C LYS A 79 22.95 36.61 46.67
N SER A 80 22.85 36.91 47.96
CA SER A 80 22.67 35.90 49.00
C SER A 80 21.37 35.10 48.83
N THR A 81 20.29 35.75 48.34
CA THR A 81 19.00 35.09 48.09
C THR A 81 19.08 33.96 47.05
N PHE A 82 20.04 34.02 46.12
CA PHE A 82 20.23 32.97 45.13
C PHE A 82 20.78 31.67 45.72
N ILE A 83 21.42 31.74 46.90
CA ILE A 83 21.84 30.55 47.65
C ILE A 83 20.61 29.76 48.11
N GLU A 84 19.61 30.45 48.65
CA GLU A 84 18.35 29.85 49.09
C GLU A 84 17.55 29.27 47.91
N GLU A 85 17.49 29.98 46.78
CA GLU A 85 16.82 29.48 45.58
C GLU A 85 17.51 28.21 45.02
N TRP A 86 18.83 28.18 45.06
CA TRP A 86 19.63 27.08 44.54
C TRP A 86 19.59 25.83 45.44
N PHE A 87 19.77 25.98 46.75
CA PHE A 87 19.88 24.85 47.68
C PHE A 87 18.58 24.51 48.42
N ARG A 88 17.58 25.42 48.43
CA ARG A 88 16.28 25.32 49.13
C ARG A 88 16.35 25.27 50.66
N GLU A 89 17.54 25.30 51.23
CA GLU A 89 17.81 25.39 52.67
C GLU A 89 18.84 26.50 52.92
N GLU A 90 18.88 27.01 54.15
CA GLU A 90 19.81 28.06 54.55
C GLU A 90 21.23 27.50 54.67
N LEU A 91 22.15 27.98 53.84
CA LEU A 91 23.57 27.67 53.92
C LEU A 91 24.33 28.81 54.59
N GLU A 92 25.29 28.48 55.45
CA GLU A 92 26.32 29.42 55.87
C GLU A 92 27.16 29.84 54.66
N PHE A 93 27.40 31.14 54.52
CA PHE A 93 28.22 31.70 53.46
C PHE A 93 29.11 32.81 54.01
N ILE A 94 30.17 33.08 53.27
CA ILE A 94 31.05 34.23 53.49
C ILE A 94 30.98 35.14 52.27
N GLU A 95 31.19 36.43 52.51
CA GLU A 95 31.36 37.41 51.45
C GLU A 95 32.85 37.55 51.14
N LEU A 96 33.22 37.29 49.90
CA LEU A 96 34.60 37.40 49.40
C LEU A 96 34.61 38.36 48.23
N SER A 97 35.65 39.19 48.11
CA SER A 97 35.93 39.83 46.83
C SER A 97 36.29 38.76 45.79
N GLY A 98 36.03 39.05 44.52
CA GLY A 98 36.41 38.22 43.40
C GLY A 98 37.85 37.72 43.45
N ALA A 99 38.80 38.63 43.69
CA ALA A 99 40.21 38.30 43.84
C ALA A 99 40.46 37.33 45.02
N GLU A 100 39.86 37.56 46.19
CA GLU A 100 40.00 36.67 47.35
C GLU A 100 39.37 35.30 47.11
N LEU A 101 38.25 35.24 46.39
CA LEU A 101 37.62 33.99 45.97
C LEU A 101 38.55 33.22 45.03
N LEU A 102 39.02 33.85 43.96
CA LEU A 102 39.91 33.23 42.97
C LEU A 102 41.17 32.66 43.62
N ASP A 103 41.77 33.36 44.59
CA ASP A 103 42.95 32.89 45.34
C ASP A 103 42.66 31.69 46.27
N LYS A 104 41.41 31.55 46.73
CA LYS A 104 40.99 30.45 47.62
C LYS A 104 40.60 29.18 46.88
N ILE A 105 40.31 29.27 45.57
CA ILE A 105 39.94 28.10 44.76
C ILE A 105 41.20 27.25 44.48
N PRO A 106 41.19 25.93 44.66
CA PRO A 106 42.32 25.08 44.29
C PRO A 106 42.61 25.10 42.78
N GLN A 107 43.85 24.82 42.36
CA GLN A 107 44.26 24.91 40.95
C GLN A 107 43.46 24.01 40.00
N ASP A 108 42.99 22.84 40.45
CA ASP A 108 42.23 21.89 39.61
C ASP A 108 40.70 22.03 39.75
N TRP A 109 40.23 23.01 40.52
CA TRP A 109 38.82 23.19 40.81
C TRP A 109 38.19 24.19 39.84
N TRP A 110 36.94 23.94 39.52
CA TRP A 110 36.10 24.82 38.71
C TRP A 110 35.36 25.78 39.62
N ALA A 111 34.88 26.90 39.07
CA ALA A 111 33.98 27.82 39.74
C ALA A 111 32.70 27.96 38.94
N CYS A 112 31.57 28.27 39.57
CA CYS A 112 30.32 28.53 38.88
C CYS A 112 29.59 29.69 39.54
N ILE A 113 29.37 30.77 38.79
CA ILE A 113 28.53 31.89 39.25
C ILE A 113 27.06 31.54 39.01
N ASN A 114 26.20 31.81 39.98
CA ASN A 114 24.74 31.71 39.88
C ASN A 114 24.24 30.40 39.24
N PRO A 115 24.63 29.22 39.76
CA PRO A 115 24.20 27.93 39.21
C PRO A 115 22.67 27.81 39.14
N ASN A 116 22.17 27.22 38.05
CA ASN A 116 20.74 27.06 37.72
C ASN A 116 19.94 28.36 37.46
N LEU A 117 20.61 29.49 37.22
CA LEU A 117 19.99 30.75 36.83
C LEU A 117 20.38 31.15 35.40
N ASP A 118 19.64 32.10 34.81
CA ASP A 118 19.93 32.61 33.45
C ASP A 118 21.31 33.27 33.36
N THR A 119 21.85 33.74 34.49
CA THR A 119 23.19 34.35 34.60
C THR A 119 24.30 33.34 34.94
N HIS A 120 24.10 32.05 34.68
CA HIS A 120 25.09 31.03 35.00
C HIS A 120 26.33 31.12 34.08
N LYS A 121 27.53 30.97 34.67
CA LYS A 121 28.79 30.76 33.93
C LYS A 121 29.73 29.88 34.74
N GLU A 122 30.22 28.80 34.13
CA GLU A 122 31.30 28.00 34.68
C GLU A 122 32.66 28.59 34.28
N PHE A 123 33.62 28.56 35.20
CA PHE A 123 35.00 28.95 34.99
C PHE A 123 35.88 27.71 35.11
N SER A 124 36.63 27.43 34.05
CA SER A 124 37.61 26.34 34.04
C SER A 124 38.82 26.67 34.94
N PRO A 125 39.57 25.65 35.39
CA PRO A 125 40.86 25.82 36.08
C PRO A 125 41.80 26.83 35.40
N TRP A 126 41.88 26.76 34.08
CA TRP A 126 42.71 27.66 33.27
C TRP A 126 42.16 29.11 33.27
N GLU A 127 40.85 29.31 33.13
CA GLU A 127 40.25 30.65 33.24
C GLU A 127 40.50 31.25 34.62
N ILE A 128 40.37 30.45 35.68
CA ILE A 128 40.62 30.89 37.07
C ILE A 128 42.09 31.29 37.24
N GLU A 129 43.03 30.52 36.69
CA GLU A 129 44.46 30.84 36.71
C GLU A 129 44.75 32.17 35.99
N LYS A 130 44.15 32.40 34.82
CA LYS A 130 44.28 33.67 34.09
C LYS A 130 43.66 34.85 34.85
N LEU A 131 42.54 34.64 35.53
CA LEU A 131 41.88 35.67 36.34
C LEU A 131 42.66 36.04 37.61
N ARG A 132 43.48 35.13 38.15
CA ARG A 132 44.45 35.44 39.23
C ARG A 132 45.60 36.32 38.75
N GLY A 133 45.91 36.25 37.46
CA GLY A 133 47.01 36.98 36.84
C GLY A 133 46.81 38.50 36.77
N ASN A 134 47.73 39.15 36.06
CA ASN A 134 47.64 40.59 35.79
C ASN A 134 46.63 40.87 34.66
N GLU A 135 46.43 42.14 34.28
CA GLU A 135 45.50 42.49 33.18
C GLU A 135 45.88 41.85 31.84
N GLN A 136 47.16 41.55 31.59
CA GLN A 136 47.61 40.89 30.37
C GLN A 136 47.17 39.42 30.32
N ASP A 137 47.16 38.73 31.47
CA ASP A 137 46.68 37.35 31.57
C ASP A 137 45.15 37.27 31.32
N VAL A 138 44.40 38.27 31.76
CA VAL A 138 42.96 38.40 31.45
C VAL A 138 42.74 38.67 29.96
N ASP A 139 43.56 39.51 29.35
CA ASP A 139 43.49 39.78 27.91
C ASP A 139 43.82 38.54 27.06
N GLU A 140 44.77 37.71 27.50
CA GLU A 140 45.06 36.42 26.88
C GLU A 140 43.87 35.48 26.98
N ALA A 141 43.21 35.40 28.14
CA ALA A 141 42.00 34.60 28.30
C ALA A 141 40.86 35.07 27.37
N ILE A 142 40.68 36.38 27.22
CA ILE A 142 39.68 36.96 26.33
C ILE A 142 40.00 36.66 24.86
N LEU A 143 41.27 36.74 24.45
CA LEU A 143 41.70 36.44 23.09
C LEU A 143 41.44 34.98 22.70
N ASP A 144 41.71 34.04 23.61
CA ASP A 144 41.46 32.60 23.38
C ASP A 144 39.97 32.23 23.38
N LEU A 145 39.12 33.03 24.05
CA LEU A 145 37.67 32.80 24.11
C LEU A 145 36.90 33.46 22.95
N LEU A 146 37.49 34.50 22.33
CA LEU A 146 36.90 35.16 21.17
C LEU A 146 37.22 34.38 19.88
N PRO A 147 36.25 34.20 18.98
CA PRO A 147 36.55 33.65 17.66
C PRO A 147 37.46 34.63 16.90
N ASN A 148 38.61 34.15 16.43
CA ASN A 148 39.55 34.93 15.62
C ASN A 148 38.82 35.64 14.46
N GLU A 149 39.04 36.94 14.28
CA GLU A 149 38.53 37.66 13.11
C GLU A 149 39.18 37.07 11.84
N LEU A 150 38.33 36.56 10.94
CA LEU A 150 38.79 35.97 9.69
C LEU A 150 39.09 37.06 8.67
N SER A 151 40.33 37.07 8.18
CA SER A 151 40.75 37.83 7.02
C SER A 151 40.54 37.01 5.73
N ASN A 152 40.28 37.68 4.60
CA ASN A 152 40.07 37.04 3.28
C ASN A 152 38.90 36.03 3.22
N ILE A 153 37.71 36.46 3.65
CA ILE A 153 36.50 35.63 3.63
C ILE A 153 36.06 35.34 2.18
N GLU A 154 35.98 34.05 1.84
CA GLU A 154 35.48 33.53 0.56
C GLU A 154 34.22 32.69 0.79
N LEU A 155 33.13 33.03 0.10
CA LEU A 155 31.86 32.30 0.16
C LEU A 155 31.77 31.31 -1.00
N SER A 156 31.57 30.03 -0.67
CA SER A 156 31.40 28.96 -1.65
C SER A 156 30.08 28.21 -1.45
N LYS A 157 29.55 27.68 -2.56
CA LYS A 157 28.38 26.79 -2.53
C LYS A 157 28.82 25.43 -2.05
N ILE A 158 27.98 24.79 -1.24
CA ILE A 158 28.20 23.40 -0.81
C ILE A 158 27.79 22.48 -1.95
N GLU A 159 28.72 21.63 -2.39
CA GLU A 159 28.47 20.66 -3.46
C GLU A 159 27.44 19.60 -3.01
N SER A 160 26.80 18.93 -3.97
CA SER A 160 25.62 18.08 -3.68
C SER A 160 25.90 16.93 -2.70
N ASP A 161 27.14 16.45 -2.65
CA ASP A 161 27.66 15.33 -1.88
C ASP A 161 28.36 15.74 -0.56
N GLU A 162 28.63 17.03 -0.35
CA GLU A 162 29.20 17.53 0.91
C GLU A 162 28.13 17.62 2.02
N TYR A 163 28.48 17.19 3.24
CA TYR A 163 27.64 17.20 4.44
C TYR A 163 26.23 16.56 4.28
N PRO A 164 26.12 15.32 3.77
CA PRO A 164 24.82 14.70 3.47
C PRO A 164 23.97 14.47 4.73
N GLU A 165 24.60 14.19 5.87
CA GLU A 165 23.91 13.96 7.14
C GLU A 165 23.29 15.26 7.69
N ILE A 166 24.06 16.37 7.68
CA ILE A 166 23.60 17.70 8.10
C ILE A 166 22.42 18.14 7.22
N LYS A 167 22.54 18.01 5.90
CA LYS A 167 21.44 18.34 4.96
C LYS A 167 20.18 17.54 5.25
N THR A 168 20.31 16.23 5.51
CA THR A 168 19.16 15.37 5.81
C THR A 168 18.48 15.78 7.11
N LYS A 169 19.26 16.03 8.17
CA LYS A 169 18.74 16.49 9.47
C LYS A 169 18.04 17.85 9.35
N LEU A 170 18.63 18.81 8.63
CA LEU A 170 18.02 20.12 8.37
C LEU A 170 16.72 20.02 7.55
N LEU A 171 16.66 19.10 6.58
CA LEU A 171 15.45 18.85 5.81
C LEU A 171 14.31 18.30 6.68
N ASP A 172 14.62 17.39 7.59
CA ASP A 172 13.64 16.83 8.54
C ASP A 172 13.17 17.91 9.54
N PHE A 173 14.10 18.73 10.04
CA PHE A 173 13.77 19.86 10.91
C PHE A 173 12.79 20.82 10.19
N ALA A 174 13.10 21.21 8.96
CA ALA A 174 12.27 22.11 8.16
C ALA A 174 10.87 21.55 7.85
N GLN A 175 10.75 20.24 7.66
CA GLN A 175 9.45 19.60 7.44
C GLN A 175 8.55 19.66 8.69
N ASN A 176 9.14 19.68 9.88
CA ASN A 176 8.43 19.75 11.16
C ASN A 176 8.12 21.19 11.62
N HIS A 177 8.71 22.21 10.98
CA HIS A 177 8.57 23.63 11.36
C HIS A 177 7.84 24.42 10.27
N PRO A 178 6.51 24.60 10.38
CA PRO A 178 5.71 25.16 9.30
C PRO A 178 5.99 26.64 9.00
N GLU A 179 6.71 27.35 9.85
CA GLU A 179 7.08 28.76 9.64
C GLU A 179 8.19 28.94 8.60
N ILE A 180 9.00 27.91 8.35
CA ILE A 180 10.13 27.94 7.42
C ILE A 180 9.64 27.83 5.97
N GLU A 181 9.93 28.85 5.14
CA GLU A 181 9.62 28.83 3.71
C GLU A 181 10.80 28.31 2.88
N GLU A 182 12.02 28.74 3.16
CA GLU A 182 13.22 28.32 2.43
C GLU A 182 14.40 28.15 3.41
N LEU A 183 15.22 27.10 3.24
CA LEU A 183 16.53 26.96 3.89
C LEU A 183 17.64 27.01 2.85
N TYR A 184 18.73 27.67 3.19
CA TYR A 184 19.94 27.81 2.38
C TYR A 184 21.14 27.38 3.20
N LEU A 185 22.14 26.77 2.55
CA LEU A 185 23.37 26.37 3.21
C LEU A 185 24.56 26.79 2.34
N LEU A 186 25.46 27.58 2.92
CA LEU A 186 26.70 28.05 2.29
C LEU A 186 27.90 27.71 3.18
N LYS A 187 29.07 27.73 2.56
CA LYS A 187 30.35 27.54 3.23
C LYS A 187 31.12 28.86 3.18
N GLU A 188 31.49 29.37 4.34
CA GLU A 188 32.34 30.53 4.53
C GLU A 188 33.74 30.04 4.89
N GLN A 189 34.75 30.42 4.10
CA GLN A 189 36.14 30.05 4.35
C GLN A 189 36.97 31.32 4.53
N GLY A 190 37.72 31.40 5.61
CA GLY A 190 38.60 32.54 5.89
C GLY A 190 39.92 32.08 6.47
N VAL A 191 40.87 33.01 6.57
CA VAL A 191 42.17 32.77 7.20
C VAL A 191 42.25 33.64 8.45
N ASP A 192 42.47 33.02 9.60
CA ASP A 192 42.67 33.77 10.85
C ASP A 192 44.03 34.49 10.86
N GLU A 193 44.25 35.34 11.86
CA GLU A 193 45.49 36.11 12.01
C GLU A 193 46.75 35.24 12.12
N SER A 194 46.60 33.98 12.52
CA SER A 194 47.67 32.98 12.59
C SER A 194 47.94 32.24 11.27
N GLY A 195 47.18 32.52 10.21
CA GLY A 195 47.35 31.91 8.89
C GLY A 195 46.60 30.58 8.72
N TYR A 196 45.78 30.16 9.69
CA TYR A 196 44.99 28.94 9.61
C TYR A 196 43.68 29.17 8.88
N LYS A 197 43.35 28.25 7.97
CA LYS A 197 42.09 28.27 7.24
C LYS A 197 40.97 27.75 8.15
N GLN A 198 40.03 28.60 8.51
CA GLN A 198 38.79 28.19 9.17
C GLN A 198 37.66 28.08 8.15
N THR A 199 36.75 27.13 8.40
CA THR A 199 35.53 26.95 7.64
C THR A 199 34.34 27.09 8.59
N THR A 200 33.38 27.95 8.24
CA THR A 200 32.12 28.12 8.95
C THR A 200 30.97 27.79 8.00
N LEU A 201 29.95 27.08 8.47
CA LEU A 201 28.75 26.82 7.67
C LEU A 201 27.70 27.91 7.97
N LEU A 202 27.13 28.51 6.93
CA LEU A 202 26.09 29.52 7.06
C LEU A 202 24.72 28.92 6.69
N LEU A 203 23.79 28.89 7.64
CA LEU A 203 22.42 28.45 7.46
C LEU A 203 21.47 29.64 7.35
N GLY A 204 21.02 29.95 6.13
CA GLY A 204 20.03 30.97 5.87
C GLY A 204 18.61 30.42 5.98
N THR A 205 17.80 30.94 6.91
CA THR A 205 16.42 30.52 7.14
C THR A 205 15.46 31.65 6.77
N LYS A 206 14.71 31.45 5.70
CA LYS A 206 13.66 32.37 5.29
C LYS A 206 12.32 31.93 5.87
N THR A 207 11.67 32.80 6.64
CA THR A 207 10.39 32.51 7.30
C THR A 207 9.23 33.31 6.70
N LYS A 208 8.01 32.78 6.83
CA LYS A 208 6.80 33.46 6.34
C LYS A 208 6.49 34.76 7.09
N ASN A 209 6.66 34.73 8.42
CA ASN A 209 6.45 35.86 9.32
C ASN A 209 7.77 36.19 10.02
N GLU A 210 7.78 37.21 10.89
CA GLU A 210 8.94 37.40 11.77
C GLU A 210 9.27 36.11 12.54
N PRO A 211 10.55 35.71 12.56
CA PRO A 211 10.96 34.48 13.22
C PRO A 211 10.72 34.61 14.72
N SER A 212 9.82 33.79 15.24
CA SER A 212 9.54 33.74 16.68
C SER A 212 10.80 33.37 17.46
N ILE A 213 10.95 33.89 18.68
CA ILE A 213 12.06 33.55 19.57
C ILE A 213 12.21 32.03 19.70
N LYS A 214 11.08 31.32 19.87
CA LYS A 214 11.05 29.85 19.96
C LYS A 214 11.65 29.15 18.74
N LEU A 215 11.39 29.64 17.53
CA LEU A 215 11.94 29.06 16.30
C LEU A 215 13.45 29.28 16.20
N LYS A 216 13.92 30.49 16.56
CA LYS A 216 15.34 30.80 16.58
C LYS A 216 16.07 29.88 17.57
N THR A 217 15.62 29.85 18.83
CA THR A 217 16.19 29.00 19.87
C THR A 217 16.19 27.52 19.48
N SER A 218 15.06 27.01 18.97
CA SER A 218 14.95 25.61 18.52
C SER A 218 15.93 25.28 17.40
N LEU A 219 16.09 26.17 16.41
CA LEU A 219 17.01 25.93 15.30
C LEU A 219 18.47 26.06 15.75
N ASP A 220 18.78 27.00 16.64
CA ASP A 220 20.13 27.20 17.17
C ASP A 220 20.57 26.02 18.06
N ASP A 221 19.66 25.50 18.90
CA ASP A 221 19.90 24.27 19.67
C ASP A 221 20.08 23.07 18.74
N PHE A 222 19.27 22.99 17.69
CA PHE A 222 19.38 21.93 16.69
C PHE A 222 20.70 21.98 15.93
N THR A 223 21.14 23.17 15.50
CA THR A 223 22.41 23.33 14.78
C THR A 223 23.61 23.00 15.66
N ARG A 224 23.57 23.36 16.95
CA ARG A 224 24.60 22.96 17.94
C ARG A 224 24.71 21.45 18.10
N GLN A 225 23.59 20.73 18.09
CA GLN A 225 23.58 19.26 18.22
C GLN A 225 24.10 18.52 16.99
N ILE A 226 24.10 19.16 15.81
CA ILE A 226 24.49 18.52 14.55
C ILE A 226 25.84 19.02 14.01
N SER A 227 26.45 20.03 14.61
CA SER A 227 27.83 20.42 14.33
C SER A 227 28.78 19.28 14.71
N ILE A 228 29.71 18.95 13.81
CA ILE A 228 30.71 17.88 13.99
C ILE A 228 32.09 18.56 14.00
N GLY A 229 32.82 18.46 15.12
CA GLY A 229 34.14 19.10 15.27
C GLY A 229 34.06 20.63 15.38
N ASP A 230 35.04 21.34 14.81
CA ASP A 230 35.15 22.80 14.88
C ASP A 230 34.24 23.55 13.88
N ASP A 231 33.53 22.84 13.01
CA ASP A 231 32.63 23.44 12.00
C ASP A 231 31.33 23.95 12.66
N ARG A 232 31.38 25.19 13.17
CA ARG A 232 30.21 25.88 13.71
C ARG A 232 29.24 26.24 12.58
N ILE A 233 27.94 26.00 12.82
CA ILE A 233 26.88 26.44 11.90
C ILE A 233 26.31 27.77 12.43
N ARG A 234 26.53 28.86 11.70
CA ARG A 234 25.94 30.16 11.99
C ARG A 234 24.57 30.28 11.33
N THR A 235 23.56 30.60 12.11
CA THR A 235 22.18 30.74 11.65
C THR A 235 21.85 32.20 11.33
N LEU A 236 21.22 32.44 10.19
CA LEU A 236 20.76 33.76 9.75
C LEU A 236 19.27 33.66 9.43
N PHE A 237 18.49 34.63 9.89
CA PHE A 237 17.03 34.61 9.72
C PHE A 237 16.54 35.92 9.13
N ASP A 238 15.65 35.83 8.14
CA ASP A 238 14.87 36.98 7.71
C ASP A 238 13.62 36.56 6.91
N ARG A 239 12.75 37.51 6.58
CA ARG A 239 11.56 37.33 5.75
C ARG A 239 11.89 37.34 4.26
N THR A 240 12.96 38.03 3.87
CA THR A 240 13.29 38.25 2.45
C THR A 240 14.77 38.01 2.20
N LEU A 241 15.10 37.53 1.00
CA LEU A 241 16.48 37.45 0.53
C LEU A 241 17.09 38.83 0.25
N ASP A 242 16.27 39.90 0.21
CA ASP A 242 16.74 41.27 0.01
C ASP A 242 17.19 41.95 1.30
N SER A 243 16.98 41.30 2.44
CA SER A 243 17.52 41.73 3.72
C SER A 243 19.05 41.70 3.74
N ILE A 244 19.64 42.49 4.63
CA ILE A 244 21.08 42.49 4.88
C ILE A 244 21.54 41.08 5.33
N SER A 245 20.74 40.42 6.18
CA SER A 245 21.05 39.11 6.78
C SER A 245 21.01 37.96 5.77
N LEU A 246 20.06 37.95 4.83
CA LEU A 246 19.93 36.86 3.85
C LEU A 246 20.45 37.21 2.44
N GLY A 247 20.92 38.44 2.23
CA GLY A 247 21.43 38.94 0.95
C GLY A 247 22.54 38.07 0.35
N ILE A 248 23.38 37.49 1.20
CA ILE A 248 24.47 36.59 0.81
C ILE A 248 23.98 35.30 0.12
N PHE A 249 22.73 34.88 0.36
CA PHE A 249 22.15 33.67 -0.21
C PHE A 249 21.48 33.90 -1.57
N LYS A 250 21.38 35.15 -2.08
CA LYS A 250 20.66 35.47 -3.33
C LYS A 250 21.13 34.66 -4.55
N GLN A 251 22.41 34.30 -4.60
CA GLN A 251 22.99 33.53 -5.71
C GLN A 251 23.03 32.01 -5.46
N SER A 252 22.48 31.56 -4.33
CA SER A 252 22.45 30.15 -3.91
C SER A 252 21.06 29.53 -4.09
N ASN A 253 21.01 28.23 -4.37
CA ASN A 253 19.75 27.49 -4.42
C ASN A 253 19.40 27.02 -3.00
N PRO A 254 18.12 27.10 -2.58
CA PRO A 254 17.72 26.59 -1.28
C PRO A 254 17.84 25.07 -1.22
N ILE A 255 18.34 24.54 -0.10
CA ILE A 255 18.35 23.11 0.20
C ILE A 255 16.93 22.62 0.53
N TYR A 256 16.10 23.49 1.12
CA TYR A 256 14.69 23.25 1.40
C TYR A 256 13.86 24.40 0.84
N LYS A 257 12.82 24.10 0.07
CA LYS A 257 11.82 25.09 -0.32
C LYS A 257 10.45 24.51 -0.03
N LYS A 258 9.73 25.13 0.90
CA LYS A 258 8.37 24.75 1.25
C LYS A 258 7.52 24.88 0.02
N SER A 259 7.23 23.73 -0.58
CA SER A 259 6.20 23.59 -1.59
C SER A 259 4.91 24.07 -0.95
N ARG A 260 4.44 25.27 -1.29
CA ARG A 260 3.03 25.59 -1.09
C ARG A 260 2.28 24.54 -1.91
N ILE A 261 1.80 23.49 -1.24
CA ILE A 261 0.71 22.66 -1.77
C ILE A 261 -0.53 23.57 -1.72
N LYS A 262 -0.57 24.57 -2.60
CA LYS A 262 -1.84 24.88 -3.24
C LYS A 262 -2.20 23.56 -3.92
N VAL A 263 -3.26 22.90 -3.47
CA VAL A 263 -3.96 21.95 -4.32
C VAL A 263 -4.45 22.78 -5.50
N ALA A 264 -3.58 22.99 -6.48
CA ALA A 264 -3.87 23.77 -7.65
C ALA A 264 -4.70 22.89 -8.58
N LEU A 265 -5.95 22.65 -8.19
CA LEU A 265 -7.03 22.42 -9.17
C LEU A 265 -6.92 23.46 -10.29
N ALA A 266 -6.44 24.67 -9.98
CA ALA A 266 -6.31 25.83 -10.86
C ALA A 266 -5.40 25.71 -12.10
N THR A 267 -4.61 24.64 -12.31
CA THR A 267 -3.89 24.50 -13.59
C THR A 267 -4.81 23.86 -14.63
N LEU A 268 -4.88 24.42 -15.84
CA LEU A 268 -5.71 23.89 -16.94
C LEU A 268 -5.56 22.36 -17.16
N PRO A 269 -4.36 21.76 -17.15
CA PRO A 269 -4.23 20.30 -17.30
C PRO A 269 -4.91 19.48 -16.20
N ASN A 270 -4.88 19.96 -14.95
CA ASN A 270 -5.56 19.29 -13.83
C ASN A 270 -7.09 19.36 -13.99
N ILE A 271 -7.62 20.51 -14.42
CA ILE A 271 -9.06 20.66 -14.70
C ILE A 271 -9.48 19.73 -15.83
N VAL A 272 -8.73 19.71 -16.94
CA VAL A 272 -9.03 18.85 -18.09
C VAL A 272 -8.99 17.37 -17.70
N MET A 273 -7.98 16.92 -16.95
CA MET A 273 -7.90 15.53 -16.50
C MET A 273 -8.99 15.16 -15.48
N LEU A 274 -9.40 16.11 -14.63
CA LEU A 274 -10.52 15.91 -13.72
C LEU A 274 -11.84 15.78 -14.47
N VAL A 275 -12.10 16.68 -15.43
CA VAL A 275 -13.29 16.62 -16.29
C VAL A 275 -13.30 15.33 -17.10
N LEU A 276 -12.15 14.91 -17.63
CA LEU A 276 -12.01 13.62 -18.33
C LEU A 276 -12.37 12.45 -17.41
N PHE A 277 -11.80 12.41 -16.20
CA PHE A 277 -12.08 11.35 -15.22
C PHE A 277 -13.56 11.32 -14.81
N LEU A 278 -14.15 12.47 -14.46
CA LEU A 278 -15.56 12.55 -14.06
C LEU A 278 -16.50 12.21 -15.21
N SER A 279 -16.21 12.68 -16.43
CA SER A 279 -16.96 12.31 -17.64
C SER A 279 -16.88 10.81 -17.88
N TYR A 280 -15.69 10.22 -17.80
CA TYR A 280 -15.51 8.79 -18.00
C TYR A 280 -16.26 7.99 -16.94
N LEU A 281 -16.20 8.39 -15.67
CA LEU A 281 -16.93 7.76 -14.57
C LEU A 281 -18.45 7.83 -14.80
N PHE A 282 -18.96 8.96 -15.30
CA PHE A 282 -20.37 9.11 -15.66
C PHE A 282 -20.78 8.17 -16.79
N PHE A 283 -19.98 8.07 -17.87
CA PHE A 283 -20.26 7.14 -18.96
C PHE A 283 -20.14 5.68 -18.53
N TYR A 284 -19.14 5.37 -17.71
CA TYR A 284 -18.96 4.03 -17.13
C TYR A 284 -20.16 3.62 -16.26
N TRP A 285 -20.69 4.53 -15.44
CA TRP A 285 -21.91 4.29 -14.67
C TRP A 285 -23.12 4.08 -15.59
N ASN A 286 -23.32 4.97 -16.58
CA ASN A 286 -24.45 4.86 -17.51
C ASN A 286 -24.44 3.57 -18.32
N ASP A 287 -23.27 3.05 -18.65
CA ASP A 287 -23.09 1.78 -19.36
C ASP A 287 -23.47 0.56 -18.49
N LEU A 288 -23.31 0.66 -17.16
CA LEU A 288 -23.52 -0.47 -16.24
C LEU A 288 -24.78 -0.39 -15.38
N LYS A 289 -25.42 0.78 -15.26
CA LYS A 289 -26.52 1.03 -14.29
C LYS A 289 -27.73 0.10 -14.41
N GLU A 290 -27.98 -0.48 -15.60
CA GLU A 290 -29.10 -1.41 -15.80
C GLU A 290 -28.84 -2.78 -15.14
N PHE A 291 -27.56 -3.12 -14.95
CA PHE A 291 -27.10 -4.41 -14.43
C PHE A 291 -26.50 -4.31 -13.03
N TRP A 292 -25.67 -3.30 -12.78
CA TRP A 292 -24.96 -3.14 -11.52
C TRP A 292 -25.90 -2.59 -10.45
N PHE A 293 -25.91 -3.25 -9.28
CA PHE A 293 -26.89 -3.04 -8.20
C PHE A 293 -28.32 -3.44 -8.58
N ASN A 294 -28.48 -4.26 -9.62
CA ASN A 294 -29.74 -4.95 -9.90
C ASN A 294 -29.66 -6.38 -9.32
N PRO A 295 -30.52 -6.77 -8.35
CA PRO A 295 -30.47 -8.08 -7.71
C PRO A 295 -30.85 -9.22 -8.66
N SER A 296 -31.44 -8.94 -9.82
CA SER A 296 -31.75 -9.97 -10.82
C SER A 296 -30.59 -10.27 -11.75
N TRP A 297 -29.51 -9.49 -11.75
CA TRP A 297 -28.38 -9.61 -12.69
C TRP A 297 -27.07 -9.96 -12.00
N THR A 298 -26.28 -10.81 -12.65
CA THR A 298 -24.97 -11.24 -12.16
C THR A 298 -24.10 -11.77 -13.31
N THR A 299 -22.93 -12.30 -12.96
CA THR A 299 -22.01 -12.97 -13.90
C THR A 299 -22.20 -14.49 -13.81
N ASP A 300 -21.94 -15.21 -14.89
CA ASP A 300 -21.87 -16.67 -14.91
C ASP A 300 -20.91 -17.25 -13.85
N ASP A 301 -19.74 -16.63 -13.67
CA ASP A 301 -18.77 -17.01 -12.64
C ASP A 301 -19.32 -16.84 -11.20
N ALA A 302 -20.28 -15.94 -10.98
CA ALA A 302 -20.89 -15.75 -9.67
C ALA A 302 -21.85 -16.89 -9.30
N LEU A 303 -22.38 -17.64 -10.27
CA LEU A 303 -23.30 -18.74 -10.03
C LEU A 303 -22.70 -19.86 -9.18
N GLN A 304 -21.38 -19.99 -9.16
CA GLN A 304 -20.65 -20.99 -8.39
C GLN A 304 -20.07 -20.46 -7.07
N GLN A 305 -19.88 -19.15 -6.90
CA GLN A 305 -19.15 -18.57 -5.76
C GLN A 305 -20.00 -17.71 -4.84
N VAL A 306 -21.16 -17.23 -5.31
CA VAL A 306 -22.01 -16.30 -4.56
C VAL A 306 -23.16 -17.01 -3.85
N TYR A 307 -23.69 -18.10 -4.42
CA TYR A 307 -24.80 -18.83 -3.82
C TYR A 307 -24.56 -19.32 -2.37
N PRO A 308 -23.33 -19.68 -1.93
CA PRO A 308 -23.13 -20.15 -0.55
C PRO A 308 -23.56 -19.12 0.50
N PHE A 309 -23.60 -17.83 0.15
CA PHE A 309 -24.04 -16.77 1.06
C PHE A 309 -25.54 -16.82 1.40
N HIS A 310 -26.37 -17.62 0.72
CA HIS A 310 -27.73 -17.88 1.21
C HIS A 310 -27.74 -18.51 2.61
N SER A 311 -26.67 -19.22 2.99
CA SER A 311 -26.50 -19.80 4.32
C SER A 311 -26.43 -18.77 5.45
N VAL A 312 -26.21 -17.48 5.15
CA VAL A 312 -26.24 -16.40 6.15
C VAL A 312 -27.62 -16.31 6.81
N TYR A 313 -28.70 -16.55 6.05
CA TYR A 313 -30.08 -16.50 6.54
C TYR A 313 -30.74 -17.88 6.61
N HIS A 314 -30.25 -18.85 5.84
CA HIS A 314 -30.72 -20.23 5.84
C HIS A 314 -29.56 -21.20 6.12
N PRO A 315 -29.08 -21.29 7.39
CA PRO A 315 -27.83 -21.99 7.72
C PRO A 315 -27.73 -23.44 7.23
N ASP A 316 -28.86 -24.15 7.16
CA ASP A 316 -28.89 -25.57 6.78
C ASP A 316 -29.13 -25.81 5.27
N ILE A 317 -29.42 -24.79 4.45
CA ILE A 317 -29.90 -24.92 3.06
C ILE A 317 -28.95 -25.71 2.14
N PHE A 318 -27.65 -25.67 2.43
CA PHE A 318 -26.61 -26.37 1.66
C PHE A 318 -25.76 -27.32 2.51
N LYS A 319 -26.19 -27.64 3.72
CA LYS A 319 -25.41 -28.47 4.65
C LYS A 319 -25.17 -29.88 4.09
N GLY A 320 -23.93 -30.37 4.20
CA GLY A 320 -23.51 -31.70 3.73
C GLY A 320 -23.46 -31.86 2.20
N ASP A 321 -23.49 -30.76 1.45
CA ASP A 321 -23.31 -30.78 0.00
C ASP A 321 -21.83 -30.59 -0.38
N ILE A 322 -21.24 -31.63 -0.99
CA ILE A 322 -19.84 -31.62 -1.45
C ILE A 322 -19.53 -30.48 -2.43
N ILE A 323 -20.52 -30.06 -3.24
CA ILE A 323 -20.36 -28.93 -4.16
C ILE A 323 -20.17 -27.66 -3.35
N THR A 324 -21.05 -27.40 -2.38
CA THR A 324 -20.97 -26.23 -1.50
C THR A 324 -19.68 -26.21 -0.68
N GLU A 325 -19.28 -27.32 -0.09
CA GLU A 325 -18.00 -27.42 0.63
C GLU A 325 -16.80 -27.07 -0.26
N THR A 326 -16.81 -27.56 -1.50
CA THR A 326 -15.75 -27.26 -2.48
C THR A 326 -15.74 -25.79 -2.89
N MET A 327 -16.92 -25.20 -3.14
CA MET A 327 -17.04 -23.80 -3.55
C MET A 327 -16.69 -22.83 -2.42
N LEU A 328 -17.03 -23.15 -1.16
CA LEU A 328 -16.57 -22.40 0.01
C LEU A 328 -15.04 -22.38 0.09
N GLY A 329 -14.37 -23.48 -0.25
CA GLY A 329 -12.92 -23.53 -0.35
C GLY A 329 -12.33 -22.51 -1.34
N TYR A 330 -13.05 -22.13 -2.40
CA TYR A 330 -12.60 -21.08 -3.32
C TYR A 330 -12.76 -19.66 -2.77
N LEU A 331 -13.53 -19.46 -1.71
CA LEU A 331 -13.69 -18.18 -1.04
C LEU A 331 -12.58 -18.01 0.00
N ALA A 332 -11.60 -17.17 -0.31
CA ALA A 332 -10.54 -16.85 0.64
C ALA A 332 -11.14 -16.30 1.95
N PRO A 333 -10.58 -16.58 3.15
CA PRO A 333 -11.27 -16.33 4.41
C PRO A 333 -11.72 -14.89 4.62
N LEU A 334 -10.88 -13.90 4.30
CA LEU A 334 -11.26 -12.51 4.46
C LEU A 334 -12.32 -12.09 3.42
N HIS A 335 -12.27 -12.66 2.21
CA HIS A 335 -13.33 -12.47 1.22
C HIS A 335 -14.66 -13.05 1.71
N TYR A 336 -14.65 -14.27 2.26
CA TYR A 336 -15.84 -14.91 2.83
C TYR A 336 -16.46 -14.05 3.93
N TRP A 337 -15.67 -13.57 4.90
CA TRP A 337 -16.22 -12.77 6.01
C TRP A 337 -16.72 -11.40 5.57
N CYS A 338 -16.05 -10.75 4.61
CA CYS A 338 -16.59 -9.53 4.00
C CYS A 338 -17.91 -9.82 3.27
N GLY A 339 -17.99 -10.92 2.52
CA GLY A 339 -19.21 -11.34 1.84
C GLY A 339 -20.33 -11.67 2.82
N TYR A 340 -20.03 -12.37 3.91
CA TYR A 340 -20.96 -12.68 5.00
C TYR A 340 -21.52 -11.39 5.60
N ALA A 341 -20.66 -10.44 5.97
CA ALA A 341 -21.07 -9.18 6.58
C ALA A 341 -21.94 -8.34 5.63
N ILE A 342 -21.57 -8.27 4.35
CA ILE A 342 -22.38 -7.56 3.35
C ILE A 342 -23.72 -8.27 3.16
N THR A 343 -23.72 -9.59 3.02
CA THR A 343 -24.96 -10.37 2.87
C THR A 343 -25.89 -10.13 4.04
N TYR A 344 -25.35 -10.15 5.27
CA TYR A 344 -26.08 -9.87 6.51
C TYR A 344 -26.73 -8.47 6.51
N LEU A 345 -26.12 -7.48 5.86
CA LEU A 345 -26.65 -6.12 5.73
C LEU A 345 -27.63 -5.97 4.57
N THR A 346 -27.44 -6.69 3.47
CA THR A 346 -28.24 -6.52 2.24
C THR A 346 -29.39 -7.49 2.09
N ALA A 347 -29.44 -8.55 2.89
CA ALA A 347 -30.40 -9.65 2.76
C ALA A 347 -30.40 -10.35 1.39
N ASP A 348 -29.29 -10.22 0.64
CA ASP A 348 -29.21 -10.69 -0.74
C ASP A 348 -27.76 -11.03 -1.15
N PRO A 349 -27.46 -12.31 -1.45
CA PRO A 349 -26.16 -12.73 -1.99
C PRO A 349 -25.76 -12.06 -3.31
N ILE A 350 -26.70 -11.76 -4.21
CA ILE A 350 -26.39 -11.08 -5.46
C ILE A 350 -25.94 -9.65 -5.18
N MET A 351 -26.62 -8.96 -4.25
CA MET A 351 -26.16 -7.64 -3.79
C MET A 351 -24.79 -7.71 -3.14
N THR A 352 -24.44 -8.83 -2.48
CA THR A 352 -23.09 -9.05 -1.95
C THR A 352 -22.03 -8.99 -3.04
N ALA A 353 -22.27 -9.63 -4.18
CA ALA A 353 -21.38 -9.56 -5.34
C ALA A 353 -21.24 -8.12 -5.87
N HIS A 354 -22.33 -7.36 -5.95
CA HIS A 354 -22.34 -5.97 -6.44
C HIS A 354 -21.57 -5.02 -5.52
N TRP A 355 -21.79 -5.11 -4.21
CA TRP A 355 -21.05 -4.32 -3.21
C TRP A 355 -19.58 -4.70 -3.12
N MET A 356 -19.27 -6.01 -3.19
CA MET A 356 -17.88 -6.48 -3.23
C MET A 356 -17.16 -5.95 -4.48
N THR A 357 -17.83 -5.94 -5.64
CA THR A 357 -17.30 -5.32 -6.87
C THR A 357 -16.97 -3.84 -6.64
N LEU A 358 -17.86 -3.08 -6.01
CA LEU A 358 -17.64 -1.67 -5.70
C LEU A 358 -16.43 -1.47 -4.78
N ILE A 359 -16.31 -2.25 -3.71
CA ILE A 359 -15.19 -2.16 -2.75
C ILE A 359 -13.87 -2.44 -3.45
N GLN A 360 -13.79 -3.54 -4.22
CA GLN A 360 -12.58 -3.91 -4.96
C GLN A 360 -12.18 -2.84 -5.98
N LEU A 361 -13.15 -2.30 -6.73
CA LEU A 361 -12.91 -1.23 -7.71
C LEU A 361 -12.46 0.07 -7.03
N ALA A 362 -13.16 0.51 -5.99
CA ALA A 362 -12.86 1.75 -5.26
C ALA A 362 -11.47 1.70 -4.63
N LEU A 363 -11.12 0.60 -3.93
CA LEU A 363 -9.79 0.44 -3.34
C LEU A 363 -8.69 0.45 -4.41
N THR A 364 -8.92 -0.20 -5.56
CA THR A 364 -7.95 -0.17 -6.67
C THR A 364 -7.73 1.25 -7.16
N LEU A 365 -8.80 2.00 -7.42
CA LEU A 365 -8.72 3.39 -7.89
C LEU A 365 -8.02 4.29 -6.88
N ILE A 366 -8.35 4.15 -5.59
CA ILE A 366 -7.72 4.91 -4.49
C ILE A 366 -6.22 4.63 -4.47
N PHE A 367 -5.80 3.36 -4.46
CA PHE A 367 -4.37 3.05 -4.37
C PHE A 367 -3.59 3.35 -5.65
N ILE A 368 -4.18 3.23 -6.84
CA ILE A 368 -3.57 3.71 -8.09
C ILE A 368 -3.37 5.23 -8.01
N PHE A 369 -4.40 5.97 -7.61
CA PHE A 369 -4.31 7.42 -7.43
C PHE A 369 -3.20 7.79 -6.46
N LEU A 370 -3.17 7.17 -5.28
CA LEU A 370 -2.18 7.44 -4.25
C LEU A 370 -0.75 7.09 -4.71
N ALA A 371 -0.55 5.95 -5.37
CA ALA A 371 0.74 5.53 -5.92
C ALA A 371 1.28 6.53 -6.95
N VAL A 372 0.45 6.88 -7.94
CA VAL A 372 0.86 7.80 -9.00
C VAL A 372 1.00 9.22 -8.45
N ARG A 373 0.10 9.69 -7.59
CA ARG A 373 0.17 11.03 -6.98
C ARG A 373 1.38 11.22 -6.08
N HIS A 374 1.87 10.15 -5.45
CA HIS A 374 3.10 10.19 -4.64
C HIS A 374 4.35 10.39 -5.51
N SER A 375 4.40 9.77 -6.70
CA SER A 375 5.58 9.81 -7.59
C SER A 375 5.48 10.79 -8.77
N ALA A 376 4.29 11.36 -9.00
CA ALA A 376 3.94 12.21 -10.13
C ALA A 376 2.93 13.30 -9.70
N ASN A 377 2.34 14.01 -10.67
CA ASN A 377 1.39 15.09 -10.40
C ASN A 377 -0.09 14.63 -10.40
N LEU A 378 -1.00 15.55 -10.07
CA LEU A 378 -2.44 15.28 -10.00
C LEU A 378 -3.03 14.84 -11.35
N SER A 379 -2.64 15.49 -12.45
CA SER A 379 -3.07 15.13 -13.81
C SER A 379 -2.76 13.66 -14.13
N ALA A 380 -1.54 13.21 -13.82
CA ALA A 380 -1.12 11.83 -14.05
C ALA A 380 -1.91 10.83 -13.21
N ALA A 381 -2.23 11.17 -11.95
CA ALA A 381 -3.00 10.31 -11.06
C ALA A 381 -4.46 10.16 -11.53
N LEU A 382 -5.10 11.25 -11.95
CA LEU A 382 -6.45 11.23 -12.54
C LEU A 382 -6.47 10.45 -13.86
N PHE A 383 -5.47 10.66 -14.71
CA PHE A 383 -5.31 9.89 -15.95
C PHE A 383 -5.17 8.39 -15.68
N ALA A 384 -4.36 8.00 -14.69
CA ALA A 384 -4.19 6.59 -14.31
C ALA A 384 -5.48 5.94 -13.83
N MET A 385 -6.30 6.65 -13.05
CA MET A 385 -7.64 6.18 -12.65
C MET A 385 -8.56 5.98 -13.85
N THR A 386 -8.63 6.97 -14.75
CA THR A 386 -9.41 6.89 -16.00
C THR A 386 -8.95 5.70 -16.83
N TRP A 387 -7.65 5.53 -17.01
CA TRP A 387 -7.08 4.44 -17.81
C TRP A 387 -7.38 3.07 -17.20
N PHE A 388 -7.38 2.94 -15.88
CA PHE A 388 -7.80 1.70 -15.23
C PHE A 388 -9.28 1.37 -15.52
N LEU A 389 -10.19 2.34 -15.37
CA LEU A 389 -11.61 2.16 -15.73
C LEU A 389 -11.79 1.81 -17.21
N HIS A 390 -10.95 2.40 -18.07
CA HIS A 390 -10.91 2.14 -19.51
C HIS A 390 -10.43 0.73 -19.87
N THR A 391 -9.67 0.08 -18.98
CA THR A 391 -9.16 -1.27 -19.19
C THR A 391 -10.26 -2.31 -18.93
N ARG A 392 -11.30 -2.30 -19.78
CA ARG A 392 -12.53 -3.10 -19.64
C ARG A 392 -12.30 -4.58 -19.37
N PRO A 393 -11.35 -5.29 -20.03
CA PRO A 393 -11.13 -6.71 -19.75
C PRO A 393 -10.71 -7.01 -18.31
N VAL A 394 -9.98 -6.08 -17.67
CA VAL A 394 -9.55 -6.20 -16.27
C VAL A 394 -10.71 -5.89 -15.34
N VAL A 395 -11.49 -4.85 -15.63
CA VAL A 395 -12.69 -4.48 -14.86
C VAL A 395 -13.74 -5.60 -14.91
N GLN A 396 -13.99 -6.22 -16.07
CA GLN A 396 -14.86 -7.40 -16.23
C GLN A 396 -14.44 -8.62 -15.38
N ARG A 397 -13.19 -8.67 -14.90
CA ARG A 397 -12.73 -9.74 -14.00
C ARG A 397 -13.01 -9.43 -12.53
N ILE A 398 -13.26 -8.17 -12.21
CA ILE A 398 -13.66 -7.68 -10.88
C ILE A 398 -15.18 -7.79 -10.71
N THR A 399 -15.96 -7.63 -11.79
CA THR A 399 -17.41 -7.79 -11.74
C THR A 399 -17.82 -9.19 -11.28
N GLY A 400 -18.97 -9.25 -10.59
CA GLY A 400 -19.42 -10.44 -9.86
C GLY A 400 -18.80 -10.57 -8.46
N GLY A 401 -17.96 -9.61 -8.03
CA GLY A 401 -17.50 -9.51 -6.66
C GLY A 401 -16.78 -10.76 -6.19
N LEU A 402 -15.92 -11.34 -7.04
CA LEU A 402 -15.28 -12.63 -6.82
C LEU A 402 -13.91 -12.48 -6.12
N PRO A 403 -13.36 -13.52 -5.48
CA PRO A 403 -12.05 -13.46 -4.84
C PRO A 403 -10.92 -12.96 -5.75
N ARG A 404 -10.97 -13.32 -7.05
CA ARG A 404 -9.99 -12.86 -8.05
C ARG A 404 -9.97 -11.33 -8.23
N GLY A 405 -11.06 -10.63 -7.94
CA GLY A 405 -11.15 -9.17 -8.04
C GLY A 405 -10.23 -8.45 -7.03
N TRP A 406 -9.86 -9.11 -5.93
CA TRP A 406 -8.90 -8.60 -4.95
C TRP A 406 -7.46 -8.50 -5.48
N ALA A 407 -7.15 -9.11 -6.63
CA ALA A 407 -5.82 -9.02 -7.22
C ALA A 407 -5.39 -7.57 -7.50
N ALA A 408 -6.30 -6.76 -8.05
CA ALA A 408 -6.04 -5.36 -8.40
C ALA A 408 -5.78 -4.44 -7.19
N PRO A 409 -6.62 -4.40 -6.13
CA PRO A 409 -6.37 -3.54 -4.99
C PRO A 409 -5.13 -3.95 -4.18
N ILE A 410 -4.82 -5.26 -4.06
CA ILE A 410 -3.59 -5.72 -3.38
C ILE A 410 -2.35 -5.22 -4.11
N LEU A 411 -2.29 -5.35 -5.43
CA LEU A 411 -1.17 -4.86 -6.23
C LEU A 411 -1.04 -3.33 -6.17
N ALA A 412 -2.16 -2.61 -6.30
CA ALA A 412 -2.15 -1.16 -6.23
C ALA A 412 -1.68 -0.67 -4.85
N ALA A 413 -2.18 -1.29 -3.77
CA ALA A 413 -1.75 -0.99 -2.40
C ALA A 413 -0.26 -1.30 -2.20
N PHE A 414 0.20 -2.47 -2.67
CA PHE A 414 1.60 -2.86 -2.63
C PHE A 414 2.50 -1.83 -3.31
N ILE A 415 2.13 -1.37 -4.52
CA ILE A 415 2.89 -0.34 -5.24
C ILE A 415 2.89 0.96 -4.44
N TYR A 416 1.74 1.44 -3.97
CA TYR A 416 1.67 2.68 -3.19
C TYR A 416 2.58 2.63 -1.95
N PHE A 417 2.47 1.58 -1.13
CA PHE A 417 3.27 1.45 0.08
C PHE A 417 4.75 1.19 -0.20
N SER A 418 5.07 0.51 -1.30
CA SER A 418 6.46 0.32 -1.76
C SER A 418 7.10 1.63 -2.22
N LEU A 419 6.36 2.48 -2.93
CA LEU A 419 6.84 3.79 -3.34
C LEU A 419 7.00 4.74 -2.14
N LYS A 420 6.11 4.65 -1.14
CA LYS A 420 6.20 5.38 0.13
C LYS A 420 7.30 4.82 1.07
N ASN A 421 7.92 3.69 0.74
CA ASN A 421 8.83 2.95 1.62
C ASN A 421 8.22 2.59 2.99
N SER A 422 6.91 2.35 3.05
CA SER A 422 6.21 1.98 4.29
C SER A 422 6.24 0.46 4.49
N HIS A 423 7.32 -0.05 5.08
CA HIS A 423 7.54 -1.49 5.23
C HIS A 423 6.47 -2.21 6.05
N LEU A 424 5.99 -1.62 7.15
CA LEU A 424 4.90 -2.20 7.93
C LEU A 424 3.62 -2.35 7.08
N ALA A 425 3.26 -1.32 6.31
CA ALA A 425 2.08 -1.36 5.45
C ALA A 425 2.23 -2.40 4.33
N ILE A 426 3.44 -2.61 3.79
CA ILE A 426 3.73 -3.69 2.83
C ILE A 426 3.49 -5.06 3.49
N LEU A 427 4.06 -5.30 4.68
CA LEU A 427 3.90 -6.56 5.40
C LEU A 427 2.43 -6.86 5.74
N LEU A 428 1.66 -5.84 6.14
CA LEU A 428 0.22 -5.96 6.35
C LEU A 428 -0.53 -6.23 5.04
N THR A 429 -0.13 -5.58 3.95
CA THR A 429 -0.71 -5.83 2.61
C THR A 429 -0.46 -7.27 2.16
N LEU A 430 0.72 -7.84 2.43
CA LEU A 430 1.03 -9.24 2.13
C LEU A 430 0.17 -10.20 2.97
N LEU A 431 -0.02 -9.92 4.27
CA LEU A 431 -0.88 -10.72 5.13
C LEU A 431 -2.33 -10.72 4.64
N CYS A 432 -2.89 -9.52 4.40
CA CYS A 432 -4.22 -9.37 3.82
C CYS A 432 -4.32 -10.07 2.46
N GLY A 433 -3.25 -9.99 1.66
CA GLY A 433 -3.17 -10.65 0.38
C GLY A 433 -3.23 -12.17 0.46
N CYS A 434 -2.59 -12.79 1.47
CA CYS A 434 -2.69 -14.24 1.71
C CYS A 434 -4.14 -14.66 2.00
N LEU A 435 -4.90 -13.80 2.68
CA LEU A 435 -6.30 -14.05 3.10
C LEU A 435 -7.36 -13.66 2.05
N LEU A 436 -6.96 -12.94 0.99
CA LEU A 436 -7.85 -12.43 -0.05
C LEU A 436 -7.56 -13.04 -1.43
N HIS A 437 -6.28 -13.10 -1.81
CA HIS A 437 -5.85 -13.57 -3.13
C HIS A 437 -4.37 -14.03 -3.12
N PRO A 438 -4.09 -15.27 -2.70
CA PRO A 438 -2.72 -15.80 -2.66
C PRO A 438 -1.90 -15.68 -3.95
N PRO A 439 -2.44 -15.91 -5.18
CA PRO A 439 -1.63 -15.91 -6.39
C PRO A 439 -0.92 -14.57 -6.66
N VAL A 440 -1.58 -13.45 -6.39
CA VAL A 440 -0.98 -12.12 -6.61
C VAL A 440 -0.04 -11.74 -5.46
N THR A 441 -0.34 -12.23 -4.26
CA THR A 441 0.46 -12.00 -3.07
C THR A 441 1.85 -12.61 -3.22
N LEU A 442 1.96 -13.75 -3.90
CA LEU A 442 3.25 -14.33 -4.28
C LEU A 442 4.10 -13.36 -5.11
N ILE A 443 3.49 -12.67 -6.08
CA ILE A 443 4.18 -11.67 -6.92
C ILE A 443 4.66 -10.49 -6.06
N ALA A 444 3.79 -9.95 -5.20
CA ALA A 444 4.12 -8.85 -4.31
C ALA A 444 5.20 -9.22 -3.28
N ALA A 445 5.11 -10.42 -2.71
CA ALA A 445 6.08 -10.96 -1.76
C ALA A 445 7.45 -11.12 -2.41
N LEU A 446 7.53 -11.75 -3.59
CA LEU A 446 8.77 -11.87 -4.35
C LEU A 446 9.35 -10.50 -4.70
N ALA A 447 8.52 -9.55 -5.14
CA ALA A 447 8.95 -8.19 -5.46
C ALA A 447 9.54 -7.49 -4.24
N TYR A 448 8.91 -7.65 -3.07
CA TYR A 448 9.42 -7.06 -1.84
C TYR A 448 10.74 -7.69 -1.40
N GLY A 449 10.85 -9.02 -1.43
CA GLY A 449 12.08 -9.74 -1.09
C GLY A 449 13.25 -9.34 -2.01
N LEU A 450 13.03 -9.31 -3.32
CA LEU A 450 14.04 -8.86 -4.29
C LEU A 450 14.42 -7.39 -4.09
N TYR A 451 13.46 -6.52 -3.76
CA TYR A 451 13.72 -5.12 -3.45
C TYR A 451 14.59 -4.94 -2.20
N LEU A 452 14.30 -5.69 -1.12
CA LEU A 452 15.11 -5.67 0.10
C LEU A 452 16.52 -6.22 -0.13
N LEU A 453 16.66 -7.30 -0.90
CA LEU A 453 17.95 -7.86 -1.30
C LEU A 453 18.78 -6.85 -2.10
N TRP A 454 18.15 -6.18 -3.06
CA TRP A 454 18.79 -5.12 -3.84
C TRP A 454 19.28 -3.97 -2.96
N ASN A 455 18.45 -3.52 -2.01
CA ASN A 455 18.85 -2.46 -1.08
C ASN A 455 19.98 -2.88 -0.13
N CYS A 456 19.95 -4.13 0.36
CA CYS A 456 21.05 -4.69 1.17
C CYS A 456 22.37 -4.70 0.40
N TYR A 457 22.33 -5.10 -0.88
CA TYR A 457 23.50 -5.13 -1.75
C TYR A 457 24.05 -3.74 -2.05
N ARG A 458 23.16 -2.78 -2.39
CA ARG A 458 23.56 -1.45 -2.87
C ARG A 458 23.87 -0.44 -1.76
N GLN A 459 23.05 -0.39 -0.70
CA GLN A 459 23.18 0.61 0.37
C GLN A 459 24.04 0.11 1.54
N ARG A 460 24.23 -1.22 1.67
CA ARG A 460 25.00 -1.88 2.74
C ARG A 460 24.63 -1.45 4.18
N SER A 461 23.46 -0.85 4.39
CA SER A 461 23.03 -0.36 5.70
C SER A 461 22.56 -1.48 6.62
N SER A 462 22.78 -1.31 7.92
CA SER A 462 22.28 -2.24 8.95
C SER A 462 20.75 -2.31 8.96
N GLU A 463 20.08 -1.19 8.64
CA GLU A 463 18.61 -1.11 8.59
C GLU A 463 18.02 -1.96 7.45
N SER A 464 18.62 -1.93 6.26
CA SER A 464 18.17 -2.79 5.14
C SER A 464 18.24 -4.27 5.51
N LYS A 465 19.31 -4.69 6.22
CA LYS A 465 19.49 -6.06 6.70
C LYS A 465 18.44 -6.43 7.76
N LYS A 466 18.14 -5.53 8.70
CA LYS A 466 17.08 -5.73 9.70
C LYS A 466 15.72 -5.94 9.05
N LEU A 467 15.38 -5.14 8.04
CA LEU A 467 14.13 -5.26 7.29
C LEU A 467 14.05 -6.59 6.54
N LEU A 468 15.13 -6.99 5.86
CA LEU A 468 15.22 -8.30 5.20
C LEU A 468 15.05 -9.44 6.21
N PHE A 469 15.72 -9.37 7.36
CA PHE A 469 15.59 -10.37 8.42
C PHE A 469 14.16 -10.45 8.95
N ARG A 470 13.50 -9.31 9.21
CA ARG A 470 12.08 -9.28 9.60
C ARG A 470 11.18 -9.92 8.55
N TYR A 471 11.39 -9.61 7.27
CA TYR A 471 10.62 -10.22 6.19
C TYR A 471 10.83 -11.74 6.10
N ILE A 472 12.07 -12.22 6.21
CA ILE A 472 12.40 -13.65 6.23
C ILE A 472 11.76 -14.32 7.47
N ALA A 473 11.84 -13.70 8.64
CA ALA A 473 11.25 -14.24 9.87
C ALA A 473 9.71 -14.33 9.81
N LEU A 474 9.04 -13.43 9.09
CA LEU A 474 7.59 -13.47 8.86
C LEU A 474 7.16 -14.39 7.71
N SER A 475 8.07 -14.73 6.80
CA SER A 475 7.76 -15.55 5.62
C SER A 475 7.13 -16.91 5.96
N PRO A 476 7.57 -17.65 6.99
CA PRO A 476 6.89 -18.87 7.44
C PRO A 476 5.42 -18.64 7.80
N ILE A 477 5.07 -17.51 8.42
CA ILE A 477 3.68 -17.18 8.76
C ILE A 477 2.86 -16.97 7.47
N TYR A 478 3.39 -16.24 6.49
CA TYR A 478 2.71 -16.07 5.20
C TYR A 478 2.52 -17.38 4.46
N LEU A 479 3.50 -18.29 4.51
CA LEU A 479 3.41 -19.62 3.93
C LEU A 479 2.35 -20.48 4.65
N LEU A 480 2.31 -20.46 5.98
CA LEU A 480 1.31 -21.19 6.76
C LEU A 480 -0.11 -20.68 6.53
N VAL A 481 -0.31 -19.35 6.51
CA VAL A 481 -1.60 -18.74 6.20
C VAL A 481 -2.01 -19.10 4.76
N THR A 482 -1.10 -18.99 3.80
CA THR A 482 -1.38 -19.35 2.41
C THR A 482 -1.73 -20.83 2.29
N TYR A 483 -0.98 -21.71 2.96
CA TYR A 483 -1.23 -23.15 3.01
C TYR A 483 -2.64 -23.42 3.55
N TYR A 484 -3.01 -22.85 4.70
CA TYR A 484 -4.35 -22.97 5.27
C TYR A 484 -5.47 -22.54 4.29
N VAL A 485 -5.24 -21.48 3.50
CA VAL A 485 -6.22 -20.99 2.52
C VAL A 485 -6.37 -21.93 1.31
N ILE A 486 -5.29 -22.55 0.86
CA ILE A 486 -5.29 -23.40 -0.35
C ILE A 486 -5.46 -24.89 -0.06
N ASP A 487 -5.27 -25.31 1.18
CA ASP A 487 -5.39 -26.70 1.60
C ASP A 487 -6.84 -27.19 1.40
N ARG A 488 -6.98 -28.47 1.05
CA ARG A 488 -8.27 -29.09 0.77
C ARG A 488 -8.35 -30.44 1.48
N PRO A 489 -9.53 -30.80 2.01
CA PRO A 489 -9.77 -32.13 2.56
C PRO A 489 -9.43 -33.25 1.57
N ASP A 490 -9.00 -34.39 2.09
CA ASP A 490 -8.58 -35.55 1.30
C ASP A 490 -9.64 -36.07 0.32
N TYR A 491 -10.93 -35.93 0.64
CA TYR A 491 -12.03 -36.37 -0.22
C TYR A 491 -12.25 -35.46 -1.43
N ILE A 492 -11.90 -34.17 -1.35
CA ILE A 492 -11.81 -33.27 -2.51
C ILE A 492 -10.53 -33.59 -3.29
N GLY A 493 -9.44 -33.83 -2.57
CA GLY A 493 -8.14 -34.20 -3.09
C GLY A 493 -7.28 -33.01 -3.46
N GLU A 494 -6.10 -33.30 -4.00
CA GLU A 494 -5.14 -32.27 -4.40
C GLU A 494 -5.41 -31.71 -5.79
N MET A 495 -4.94 -30.49 -6.01
CA MET A 495 -4.97 -29.86 -7.32
C MET A 495 -4.10 -30.63 -8.33
N VAL A 496 -4.60 -30.82 -9.56
CA VAL A 496 -3.91 -31.51 -10.65
C VAL A 496 -2.53 -30.93 -10.97
N THR A 497 -1.61 -31.79 -11.33
CA THR A 497 -0.36 -31.42 -12.01
C THR A 497 -0.58 -31.22 -13.50
N ARG A 498 0.35 -30.52 -14.17
CA ARG A 498 0.35 -30.39 -15.64
C ARG A 498 0.31 -31.74 -16.36
N ALA A 499 1.04 -32.73 -15.86
CA ALA A 499 1.09 -34.07 -16.46
C ALA A 499 -0.25 -34.80 -16.35
N GLN A 500 -0.90 -34.72 -15.19
CA GLN A 500 -2.24 -35.29 -14.99
C GLN A 500 -3.28 -34.58 -15.87
N ALA A 501 -3.28 -33.25 -15.89
CA ALA A 501 -4.19 -32.47 -16.74
C ALA A 501 -3.99 -32.76 -18.23
N ALA A 502 -2.76 -33.06 -18.68
CA ALA A 502 -2.50 -33.43 -20.07
C ALA A 502 -3.16 -34.77 -20.48
N ALA A 503 -3.41 -35.66 -19.53
CA ALA A 503 -4.13 -36.92 -19.76
C ALA A 503 -5.66 -36.79 -19.64
N MET A 504 -6.16 -35.61 -19.23
CA MET A 504 -7.58 -35.34 -19.01
C MET A 504 -8.19 -34.63 -20.23
N PRO A 505 -9.24 -35.18 -20.88
CA PRO A 505 -9.93 -34.53 -21.99
C PRO A 505 -10.49 -33.15 -21.64
N GLU A 506 -10.84 -32.94 -20.37
CA GLU A 506 -11.44 -31.72 -19.86
C GLU A 506 -10.51 -30.49 -19.97
N PHE A 507 -9.20 -30.73 -20.05
CA PHE A 507 -8.19 -29.67 -20.22
C PHE A 507 -7.75 -29.45 -21.67
N GLN A 508 -8.22 -30.27 -22.62
CA GLN A 508 -7.76 -30.22 -24.01
C GLN A 508 -8.56 -29.23 -24.85
N TRP A 509 -7.85 -28.42 -25.64
CA TRP A 509 -8.44 -27.56 -26.66
C TRP A 509 -8.87 -28.38 -27.90
N PRO A 510 -10.00 -28.06 -28.56
CA PRO A 510 -10.94 -26.97 -28.26
C PRO A 510 -12.10 -27.32 -27.33
N ASP A 511 -12.38 -28.62 -27.12
CA ASP A 511 -13.68 -29.06 -26.59
C ASP A 511 -13.72 -29.34 -25.08
N GLY A 512 -12.61 -29.21 -24.37
CA GLY A 512 -12.54 -29.42 -22.92
C GLY A 512 -13.29 -28.35 -22.11
N ARG A 513 -13.69 -28.66 -20.87
CA ARG A 513 -14.36 -27.70 -19.97
C ARG A 513 -13.47 -26.50 -19.60
N PHE A 514 -12.18 -26.76 -19.42
CA PHE A 514 -11.16 -25.76 -19.11
C PHE A 514 -9.97 -25.96 -20.05
N PRO A 515 -10.11 -25.61 -21.33
CA PRO A 515 -9.23 -26.06 -22.40
C PRO A 515 -7.90 -25.28 -22.44
N PHE A 516 -7.10 -25.43 -21.38
CA PHE A 516 -5.82 -24.75 -21.20
C PHE A 516 -4.66 -25.45 -21.89
N LEU A 517 -4.81 -26.73 -22.26
CA LEU A 517 -3.76 -27.55 -22.87
C LEU A 517 -4.01 -27.79 -24.37
N PRO A 518 -2.95 -27.79 -25.20
CA PRO A 518 -1.57 -27.40 -24.84
C PRO A 518 -1.50 -25.91 -24.47
N LEU A 519 -0.62 -25.57 -23.51
CA LEU A 519 -0.40 -24.18 -23.12
C LEU A 519 -0.04 -23.36 -24.36
N LYS A 520 -0.71 -22.23 -24.55
CA LYS A 520 -0.42 -21.33 -25.67
C LYS A 520 1.02 -20.80 -25.57
N SER A 521 1.57 -20.34 -26.70
CA SER A 521 2.92 -19.79 -26.74
C SER A 521 3.05 -18.58 -25.81
N VAL A 522 4.27 -18.32 -25.35
CA VAL A 522 4.56 -17.14 -24.50
C VAL A 522 4.15 -15.86 -25.22
N SER A 523 4.51 -15.72 -26.50
CA SER A 523 4.13 -14.57 -27.32
C SER A 523 2.61 -14.37 -27.36
N TYR A 524 1.84 -15.43 -27.61
CA TYR A 524 0.37 -15.35 -27.63
C TYR A 524 -0.20 -14.87 -26.30
N GLU A 525 0.28 -15.40 -25.18
CA GLU A 525 -0.22 -15.01 -23.87
C GLU A 525 0.12 -13.57 -23.52
N PHE A 526 1.32 -13.10 -23.85
CA PHE A 526 1.68 -11.68 -23.66
C PHE A 526 0.82 -10.77 -24.53
N MET A 527 0.66 -11.07 -25.82
CA MET A 527 -0.18 -10.25 -26.72
C MET A 527 -1.64 -10.21 -26.24
N LYS A 528 -2.21 -11.35 -25.83
CA LYS A 528 -3.63 -11.42 -25.47
C LYS A 528 -3.93 -10.96 -24.04
N TYR A 529 -3.00 -11.12 -23.11
CA TYR A 529 -3.23 -10.89 -21.67
C TYR A 529 -2.30 -9.87 -21.03
N GLY A 530 -1.09 -9.68 -21.54
CA GLY A 530 -0.08 -8.79 -20.95
C GLY A 530 -0.19 -7.32 -21.36
N PHE A 531 -0.81 -7.02 -22.51
CA PHE A 531 -0.98 -5.66 -23.03
C PHE A 531 -2.42 -5.13 -22.94
N GLN A 532 -3.25 -5.72 -22.09
CA GLN A 532 -4.68 -5.38 -21.95
C GLN A 532 -5.02 -3.89 -21.72
N PRO A 533 -4.19 -3.08 -21.01
CA PRO A 533 -4.44 -1.64 -20.89
C PRO A 533 -4.34 -0.87 -22.21
N PHE A 534 -3.62 -1.41 -23.19
CA PHE A 534 -3.45 -0.79 -24.50
C PHE A 534 -4.35 -1.45 -25.54
N MET A 535 -4.55 -2.77 -25.43
CA MET A 535 -5.26 -3.58 -26.39
C MET A 535 -6.40 -4.34 -25.72
N SER A 536 -7.63 -4.00 -26.10
CA SER A 536 -8.78 -4.73 -25.58
C SER A 536 -8.99 -6.02 -26.34
N ARG A 537 -9.19 -7.14 -25.65
CA ARG A 537 -9.64 -8.39 -26.30
C ARG A 537 -11.10 -8.34 -26.79
N LEU A 538 -11.84 -7.31 -26.42
CA LEU A 538 -13.25 -7.07 -26.80
C LEU A 538 -13.37 -6.16 -28.03
N TYR A 539 -12.24 -5.79 -28.59
CA TYR A 539 -12.12 -4.94 -29.77
C TYR A 539 -11.03 -5.54 -30.64
N GLU A 540 -11.24 -5.54 -31.96
CA GLU A 540 -10.21 -5.95 -32.91
C GLU A 540 -9.59 -4.66 -33.46
N PRO A 541 -8.42 -4.23 -32.97
CA PRO A 541 -7.73 -3.13 -33.59
C PRO A 541 -7.34 -3.52 -35.01
N GLY A 542 -7.20 -2.55 -35.91
CA GLY A 542 -6.72 -2.82 -37.26
C GLY A 542 -5.39 -3.58 -37.24
N LEU A 543 -5.19 -4.51 -38.19
CA LEU A 543 -4.06 -5.46 -38.22
C LEU A 543 -2.70 -4.84 -37.87
N ILE A 544 -2.39 -3.65 -38.41
CA ILE A 544 -1.12 -2.95 -38.14
C ILE A 544 -0.94 -2.68 -36.64
N TRP A 545 -1.98 -2.23 -35.96
CA TRP A 545 -1.94 -1.85 -34.55
C TRP A 545 -1.95 -3.05 -33.62
N ASP A 546 -2.59 -4.16 -34.01
CA ASP A 546 -2.57 -5.42 -33.25
C ASP A 546 -1.13 -5.93 -33.06
N TYR A 547 -0.29 -5.77 -34.09
CA TYR A 547 1.13 -6.10 -34.00
C TYR A 547 2.00 -4.97 -33.46
N ALA A 548 1.79 -3.71 -33.89
CA ALA A 548 2.70 -2.61 -33.58
C ALA A 548 2.63 -2.16 -32.11
N LEU A 549 1.45 -2.13 -31.50
CA LEU A 549 1.24 -1.49 -30.20
C LEU A 549 2.03 -2.14 -29.05
N PRO A 550 2.11 -3.48 -28.94
CA PRO A 550 2.97 -4.15 -27.96
C PRO A 550 4.45 -3.79 -28.11
N PHE A 551 4.96 -3.73 -29.35
CA PHE A 551 6.35 -3.33 -29.59
C PHE A 551 6.59 -1.87 -29.23
N LEU A 552 5.65 -0.96 -29.50
CA LEU A 552 5.73 0.45 -29.09
C LEU A 552 5.77 0.60 -27.56
N CYS A 553 4.98 -0.19 -26.84
CA CYS A 553 4.99 -0.21 -25.38
C CYS A 553 6.34 -0.68 -24.83
N ILE A 554 6.87 -1.78 -25.36
CA ILE A 554 8.20 -2.30 -24.98
C ILE A 554 9.29 -1.28 -25.33
N ALA A 555 9.25 -0.69 -26.53
CA ALA A 555 10.23 0.30 -26.96
C ALA A 555 10.22 1.54 -26.06
N SER A 556 9.03 1.99 -25.63
CA SER A 556 8.87 3.09 -24.69
C SER A 556 9.43 2.74 -23.30
N LEU A 557 9.20 1.51 -22.83
CA LEU A 557 9.75 1.03 -21.57
C LEU A 557 11.30 0.96 -21.60
N ILE A 558 11.87 0.44 -22.69
CA ILE A 558 13.32 0.43 -22.94
C ILE A 558 13.86 1.87 -22.98
N PHE A 559 13.16 2.78 -23.66
CA PHE A 559 13.53 4.19 -23.71
C PHE A 559 13.57 4.83 -22.31
N PHE A 560 12.57 4.58 -21.45
CA PHE A 560 12.57 5.04 -20.06
C PHE A 560 13.76 4.48 -19.26
N ALA A 561 14.11 3.21 -19.46
CA ALA A 561 15.27 2.59 -18.81
C ALA A 561 16.59 3.24 -19.27
N LEU A 562 16.79 3.41 -20.59
CA LEU A 562 18.00 4.01 -21.16
C LEU A 562 18.18 5.47 -20.72
N LYS A 563 17.09 6.25 -20.69
CA LYS A 563 17.13 7.64 -20.19
C LYS A 563 17.41 7.70 -18.70
N SER A 564 16.88 6.76 -17.91
CA SER A 564 17.19 6.67 -16.47
C SER A 564 18.68 6.39 -16.23
N PHE A 565 19.29 5.54 -17.06
CA PHE A 565 20.71 5.21 -16.98
C PHE A 565 21.61 6.40 -17.38
N LYS A 566 21.27 7.12 -18.46
CA LYS A 566 22.09 8.24 -18.96
C LYS A 566 21.94 9.54 -18.16
N GLY A 567 20.77 9.78 -17.54
CA GLY A 567 20.40 11.10 -17.03
C GLY A 567 20.60 11.32 -15.53
N ASN A 568 21.16 10.35 -14.78
CA ASN A 568 21.19 10.33 -13.31
C ASN A 568 19.83 10.61 -12.64
N LYS A 569 18.72 10.48 -13.39
CA LYS A 569 17.35 10.76 -12.96
C LYS A 569 16.51 9.52 -13.19
N GLN A 570 15.95 8.98 -12.13
CA GLN A 570 15.13 7.78 -12.18
C GLN A 570 13.72 8.09 -12.71
N ILE A 571 13.44 7.70 -13.95
CA ILE A 571 12.14 7.94 -14.62
C ILE A 571 11.08 6.98 -14.08
N ILE A 572 11.38 5.68 -14.03
CA ILE A 572 10.52 4.68 -13.40
C ILE A 572 11.19 4.23 -12.09
N PRO A 573 10.51 4.30 -10.94
CA PRO A 573 11.04 3.82 -9.66
C PRO A 573 11.48 2.36 -9.70
N ASN A 574 12.56 2.02 -8.99
CA ASN A 574 13.15 0.67 -8.95
C ASN A 574 12.13 -0.37 -8.45
N GLN A 575 11.25 0.03 -7.54
CA GLN A 575 10.16 -0.80 -7.02
C GLN A 575 9.29 -1.35 -8.17
N LEU A 576 9.00 -0.55 -9.19
CA LEU A 576 8.20 -0.99 -10.35
C LEU A 576 9.00 -1.90 -11.28
N TRP A 577 10.31 -1.69 -11.45
CA TRP A 577 11.17 -2.60 -12.20
C TRP A 577 11.29 -3.98 -11.53
N VAL A 578 11.44 -3.99 -10.21
CA VAL A 578 11.48 -5.23 -9.42
C VAL A 578 10.12 -5.93 -9.45
N LEU A 579 9.02 -5.17 -9.42
CA LEU A 579 7.68 -5.73 -9.63
C LEU A 579 7.55 -6.39 -11.01
N LEU A 580 7.97 -5.71 -12.09
CA LEU A 580 7.97 -6.29 -13.44
C LEU A 580 8.79 -7.59 -13.49
N CYS A 581 10.00 -7.58 -12.92
CA CYS A 581 10.83 -8.78 -12.84
C CYS A 581 10.09 -9.93 -12.12
N SER A 582 9.44 -9.63 -10.99
CA SER A 582 8.70 -10.62 -10.20
C SER A 582 7.49 -11.18 -10.95
N ILE A 583 6.77 -10.33 -11.71
CA ILE A 583 5.68 -10.77 -12.58
C ILE A 583 6.19 -11.78 -13.61
N LEU A 584 7.30 -11.47 -14.28
CA LEU A 584 7.89 -12.35 -15.30
C LEU A 584 8.35 -13.68 -14.68
N VAL A 585 9.06 -13.64 -13.55
CA VAL A 585 9.52 -14.84 -12.85
C VAL A 585 8.35 -15.74 -12.45
N VAL A 586 7.33 -15.19 -11.79
CA VAL A 586 6.16 -15.98 -11.37
C VAL A 586 5.38 -16.52 -12.57
N TYR A 587 5.26 -15.75 -13.66
CA TYR A 587 4.66 -16.23 -14.90
C TYR A 587 5.42 -17.45 -15.47
N PHE A 588 6.74 -17.39 -15.63
CA PHE A 588 7.50 -18.51 -16.16
C PHE A 588 7.48 -19.73 -15.21
N LEU A 589 7.57 -19.50 -13.89
CA LEU A 589 7.41 -20.57 -12.89
C LEU A 589 6.02 -21.22 -12.99
N SER A 590 4.96 -20.43 -13.18
CA SER A 590 3.61 -20.96 -13.31
C SER A 590 3.42 -21.79 -14.59
N ARG A 591 4.16 -21.54 -15.67
CA ARG A 591 4.13 -22.40 -16.86
C ARG A 591 4.79 -23.75 -16.61
N ALA A 592 5.88 -23.77 -15.84
CA ALA A 592 6.55 -25.00 -15.44
C ALA A 592 5.66 -25.81 -14.48
N LEU A 593 5.07 -25.13 -13.49
CA LEU A 593 4.23 -25.68 -12.42
C LEU A 593 2.73 -25.48 -12.69
N ALA A 594 2.31 -25.58 -13.95
CA ALA A 594 0.95 -25.24 -14.35
C ALA A 594 -0.10 -25.95 -13.49
N PHE A 595 -1.14 -25.19 -13.12
CA PHE A 595 -2.22 -25.56 -12.20
C PHE A 595 -1.79 -25.58 -10.73
N LYS A 596 -0.67 -26.22 -10.34
CA LYS A 596 -0.16 -26.14 -8.96
C LYS A 596 0.20 -24.70 -8.54
N LEU A 597 0.73 -23.89 -9.45
CA LEU A 597 0.94 -22.45 -9.27
C LEU A 597 -0.09 -21.61 -10.04
N TYR A 598 -1.33 -22.07 -10.06
CA TYR A 598 -2.45 -21.45 -10.76
C TYR A 598 -2.30 -21.46 -12.30
N VAL A 599 -3.23 -20.82 -13.01
CA VAL A 599 -3.21 -20.77 -14.49
C VAL A 599 -2.26 -19.66 -14.96
N PRO A 600 -1.29 -19.94 -15.86
CA PRO A 600 -0.20 -18.99 -16.16
C PRO A 600 -0.63 -17.59 -16.60
N ASN A 601 -1.59 -17.51 -17.52
CA ASN A 601 -2.08 -16.23 -18.03
C ASN A 601 -2.70 -15.31 -16.96
N ARG A 602 -3.07 -15.84 -15.79
CA ARG A 602 -3.61 -15.05 -14.66
C ARG A 602 -2.54 -14.21 -13.98
N HIS A 603 -1.29 -14.63 -14.05
CA HIS A 603 -0.13 -13.86 -13.56
C HIS A 603 0.26 -12.71 -14.49
N LEU A 604 -0.37 -12.60 -15.67
CA LEU A 604 -0.17 -11.47 -16.60
C LEU A 604 -1.29 -10.41 -16.47
N GLN A 605 -2.56 -10.84 -16.46
CA GLN A 605 -3.73 -9.94 -16.62
C GLN A 605 -3.75 -8.77 -15.64
N PHE A 606 -3.94 -9.02 -14.33
CA PHE A 606 -3.93 -7.96 -13.33
C PHE A 606 -2.54 -7.36 -13.12
N PRO A 607 -1.46 -8.17 -12.95
CA PRO A 607 -0.16 -7.61 -12.59
C PRO A 607 0.44 -6.69 -13.65
N LEU A 608 0.41 -7.09 -14.93
CA LEU A 608 0.90 -6.20 -15.99
C LEU A 608 -0.03 -5.02 -16.21
N ALA A 609 -1.34 -5.16 -16.04
CA ALA A 609 -2.25 -4.03 -16.17
C ALA A 609 -1.93 -2.91 -15.17
N ILE A 610 -1.83 -3.25 -13.89
CA ILE A 610 -1.49 -2.30 -12.83
C ILE A 610 -0.06 -1.74 -13.03
N PHE A 611 0.89 -2.59 -13.44
CA PHE A 611 2.25 -2.15 -13.75
C PHE A 611 2.28 -1.13 -14.88
N TRP A 612 1.66 -1.40 -16.04
CA TRP A 612 1.69 -0.50 -17.20
C TRP A 612 1.06 0.85 -16.86
N ILE A 613 -0.13 0.84 -16.25
CA ILE A 613 -0.85 2.06 -15.88
C ILE A 613 0.02 2.92 -14.95
N THR A 614 0.55 2.34 -13.88
CA THR A 614 1.36 3.10 -12.91
C THR A 614 2.70 3.54 -13.48
N ALA A 615 3.43 2.65 -14.16
CA ALA A 615 4.76 2.92 -14.71
C ALA A 615 4.72 3.97 -15.81
N PHE A 616 3.74 3.93 -16.72
CA PHE A 616 3.64 4.91 -17.80
C PHE A 616 3.17 6.26 -17.29
N SER A 617 2.20 6.30 -16.36
CA SER A 617 1.75 7.58 -15.78
C SER A 617 2.87 8.29 -15.03
N ILE A 618 3.70 7.56 -14.27
CA ILE A 618 4.88 8.13 -13.61
C ILE A 618 5.97 8.47 -14.64
N GLY A 619 6.26 7.56 -15.55
CA GLY A 619 7.36 7.68 -16.51
C GLY A 619 7.20 8.87 -17.46
N PHE A 620 6.02 9.05 -18.06
CA PHE A 620 5.74 10.21 -18.91
C PHE A 620 5.80 11.53 -18.13
N THR A 621 5.34 11.54 -16.88
CA THR A 621 5.45 12.74 -16.04
C THR A 621 6.92 13.10 -15.78
N LYS A 622 7.75 12.12 -15.42
CA LYS A 622 9.16 12.36 -15.10
C LYS A 622 10.05 12.60 -16.33
N LEU A 623 9.62 12.12 -17.49
CA LEU A 623 10.34 12.36 -18.75
C LEU A 623 10.30 13.84 -19.16
N PHE A 624 9.21 14.54 -18.90
CA PHE A 624 9.01 15.94 -19.30
C PHE A 624 8.98 16.86 -18.08
N SER A 625 9.84 17.89 -18.03
CA SER A 625 9.84 18.87 -16.93
C SER A 625 8.67 19.85 -17.00
N GLU A 626 8.20 20.18 -18.20
CA GLU A 626 7.14 21.16 -18.44
C GLU A 626 5.75 20.52 -18.43
N GLN A 627 4.82 21.10 -17.67
CA GLN A 627 3.45 20.62 -17.54
C GLN A 627 2.70 20.54 -18.90
N LYS A 628 2.99 21.48 -19.82
CA LYS A 628 2.40 21.48 -21.17
C LYS A 628 2.86 20.27 -22.00
N LYS A 629 4.15 19.91 -21.93
CA LYS A 629 4.70 18.72 -22.62
C LYS A 629 4.16 17.43 -22.01
N GLN A 630 4.04 17.36 -20.68
CA GLN A 630 3.39 16.24 -19.99
C GLN A 630 1.94 16.06 -20.46
N PHE A 631 1.18 17.16 -20.58
CA PHE A 631 -0.20 17.12 -21.06
C PHE A 631 -0.30 16.54 -22.49
N TYR A 632 0.52 17.02 -23.44
CA TYR A 632 0.54 16.44 -24.79
C TYR A 632 1.00 14.99 -24.82
N ALA A 633 1.93 14.60 -23.96
CA ALA A 633 2.34 13.19 -23.84
C ALA A 633 1.17 12.31 -23.38
N PHE A 634 0.37 12.77 -22.42
CA PHE A 634 -0.85 12.06 -22.01
C PHE A 634 -1.92 12.03 -23.08
N LEU A 635 -2.09 13.09 -23.88
CA LEU A 635 -2.99 13.06 -25.04
C LEU A 635 -2.52 12.05 -26.10
N GLY A 636 -1.22 12.00 -26.40
CA GLY A 636 -0.65 11.00 -27.30
C GLY A 636 -0.85 9.58 -26.78
N LEU A 637 -0.64 9.36 -25.49
CA LEU A 637 -0.89 8.07 -24.83
C LEU A 637 -2.39 7.70 -24.88
N ALA A 638 -3.29 8.66 -24.60
CA ALA A 638 -4.74 8.45 -24.70
C ALA A 638 -5.16 8.06 -26.12
N ALA A 639 -4.60 8.70 -27.15
CA ALA A 639 -4.84 8.36 -28.54
C ALA A 639 -4.37 6.93 -28.88
N LEU A 640 -3.18 6.53 -28.40
CA LEU A 640 -2.68 5.16 -28.58
C LEU A 640 -3.58 4.11 -27.91
N ILE A 641 -4.05 4.39 -26.69
CA ILE A 641 -4.99 3.53 -25.97
C ILE A 641 -6.30 3.43 -26.75
N PHE A 642 -6.84 4.56 -27.22
CA PHE A 642 -8.07 4.59 -28.01
C PHE A 642 -7.95 3.78 -29.31
N ILE A 643 -6.82 3.86 -30.02
CA ILE A 643 -6.56 3.06 -31.22
C ILE A 643 -6.58 1.55 -30.91
N GLY A 644 -6.00 1.12 -29.79
CA GLY A 644 -5.91 -0.30 -29.44
C GLY A 644 -7.13 -0.89 -28.73
N SER A 645 -8.01 -0.05 -28.14
CA SER A 645 -9.09 -0.51 -27.27
C SER A 645 -10.44 0.20 -27.45
N ASN A 646 -10.54 1.12 -28.42
CA ASN A 646 -11.69 1.99 -28.64
C ASN A 646 -12.05 2.79 -27.36
N THR A 647 -13.32 2.99 -27.06
CA THR A 647 -13.80 3.74 -25.88
C THR A 647 -13.57 3.02 -24.54
N GLY A 648 -13.23 1.74 -24.54
CA GLY A 648 -13.17 0.93 -23.31
C GLY A 648 -14.55 0.67 -22.66
N LEU A 649 -15.64 1.14 -23.25
CA LEU A 649 -17.02 0.98 -22.74
C LEU A 649 -17.82 0.01 -23.63
N VAL A 650 -17.22 -1.14 -23.96
CA VAL A 650 -17.84 -2.14 -24.84
C VAL A 650 -18.31 -3.34 -24.02
N GLY A 651 -19.53 -3.79 -24.31
CA GLY A 651 -20.15 -4.99 -23.73
C GLY A 651 -20.76 -4.79 -22.34
N ASP A 652 -21.48 -5.79 -21.86
CA ASP A 652 -22.27 -5.83 -20.61
C ASP A 652 -21.47 -5.85 -19.30
N GLY A 653 -20.16 -5.58 -19.33
CA GLY A 653 -19.33 -5.63 -18.13
C GLY A 653 -19.21 -7.03 -17.51
N ASN A 654 -19.48 -8.08 -18.30
CA ASN A 654 -19.59 -9.48 -17.85
C ASN A 654 -20.87 -9.79 -17.04
N PHE A 655 -21.84 -8.86 -16.95
CA PHE A 655 -23.17 -9.12 -16.40
C PHE A 655 -24.02 -9.91 -17.40
N ASN A 656 -23.62 -11.15 -17.62
CA ASN A 656 -24.11 -12.00 -18.70
C ASN A 656 -25.19 -13.00 -18.23
N TYR A 657 -25.66 -12.96 -16.98
CA TYR A 657 -26.66 -13.87 -16.44
C TYR A 657 -27.72 -13.13 -15.60
N TRP A 658 -28.99 -13.57 -15.70
CA TRP A 658 -30.09 -13.02 -14.92
C TRP A 658 -31.10 -14.10 -14.51
N GLU A 659 -31.91 -13.80 -13.48
CA GLU A 659 -32.81 -14.76 -12.81
C GLU A 659 -33.75 -15.50 -13.77
N THR A 660 -34.27 -14.81 -14.78
CA THR A 660 -35.24 -15.36 -15.75
C THR A 660 -34.62 -15.84 -17.06
N LYS A 661 -33.29 -15.93 -17.15
CA LYS A 661 -32.56 -16.33 -18.38
C LYS A 661 -32.98 -17.70 -18.91
N LYS A 662 -33.45 -18.58 -18.02
CA LYS A 662 -33.92 -19.95 -18.32
C LYS A 662 -35.42 -20.13 -18.02
N GLY A 663 -36.20 -19.06 -18.17
CA GLY A 663 -37.61 -19.01 -17.81
C GLY A 663 -37.79 -18.70 -16.32
N LYS A 664 -38.98 -18.96 -15.77
CA LYS A 664 -39.30 -18.70 -14.36
C LYS A 664 -39.19 -19.96 -13.47
N ALA A 665 -38.56 -21.02 -13.99
CA ALA A 665 -38.39 -22.29 -13.27
C ALA A 665 -37.70 -22.12 -11.91
N PHE A 666 -36.63 -21.32 -11.81
CA PHE A 666 -35.92 -21.12 -10.54
C PHE A 666 -36.75 -20.35 -9.52
N ILE A 667 -37.54 -19.36 -9.97
CA ILE A 667 -38.49 -18.63 -9.13
C ILE A 667 -39.55 -19.61 -8.59
N TRP A 668 -40.07 -20.48 -9.45
CA TRP A 668 -41.02 -21.51 -9.04
C TRP A 668 -40.41 -22.48 -8.02
N VAL A 669 -39.20 -22.97 -8.28
CA VAL A 669 -38.47 -23.88 -7.38
C VAL A 669 -38.32 -23.25 -6.00
N ARG A 670 -37.82 -22.01 -5.94
CA ARG A 670 -37.61 -21.28 -4.68
C ARG A 670 -38.90 -21.18 -3.86
N LYS A 671 -40.03 -20.96 -4.53
CA LYS A 671 -41.33 -20.72 -3.89
C LYS A 671 -42.06 -22.00 -3.46
N PHE A 672 -41.94 -23.09 -4.23
CA PHE A 672 -42.85 -24.24 -4.10
C PHE A 672 -42.19 -25.55 -3.69
N THR A 673 -40.86 -25.62 -3.59
CA THR A 673 -40.13 -26.84 -3.15
C THR A 673 -39.61 -26.71 -1.73
N ASN A 674 -39.31 -27.83 -1.07
CA ASN A 674 -38.66 -27.83 0.25
C ASN A 674 -37.20 -27.35 0.14
N GLU A 675 -36.69 -26.61 1.14
CA GLU A 675 -35.30 -26.13 1.16
C GLU A 675 -34.25 -27.25 1.02
N ASN A 676 -34.56 -28.44 1.54
CA ASN A 676 -33.69 -29.61 1.46
C ASN A 676 -33.80 -30.39 0.14
N SER A 677 -34.64 -29.95 -0.79
CA SER A 677 -34.85 -30.66 -2.05
C SER A 677 -33.58 -30.74 -2.89
N LEU A 678 -33.28 -31.94 -3.37
CA LEU A 678 -32.21 -32.20 -4.33
C LEU A 678 -32.78 -32.22 -5.74
N ILE A 679 -32.29 -31.33 -6.59
CA ILE A 679 -32.88 -31.08 -7.91
C ILE A 679 -31.84 -31.36 -9.00
N ALA A 680 -32.20 -32.22 -9.94
CA ALA A 680 -31.40 -32.53 -11.13
C ALA A 680 -32.00 -31.91 -12.40
N GLY A 681 -31.27 -31.98 -13.50
CA GLY A 681 -31.70 -31.43 -14.79
C GLY A 681 -30.56 -31.41 -15.80
N HIS A 682 -30.80 -30.84 -16.98
CA HIS A 682 -29.68 -30.66 -17.91
C HIS A 682 -28.62 -29.72 -17.29
N PRO A 683 -27.34 -30.13 -17.11
CA PRO A 683 -26.38 -29.41 -16.27
C PRO A 683 -26.15 -27.94 -16.61
N THR A 684 -26.16 -27.58 -17.90
CA THR A 684 -26.04 -26.18 -18.36
C THR A 684 -27.32 -25.37 -18.19
N HIS A 685 -28.48 -26.04 -18.17
CA HIS A 685 -29.79 -25.39 -18.02
C HIS A 685 -30.04 -25.00 -16.57
N ILE A 686 -29.57 -25.82 -15.62
CA ILE A 686 -29.73 -25.60 -14.18
C ILE A 686 -28.55 -24.86 -13.52
N ASN A 687 -27.65 -24.25 -14.30
CA ASN A 687 -26.50 -23.48 -13.77
C ASN A 687 -26.89 -22.43 -12.70
N GLY A 688 -28.04 -21.75 -12.88
CA GLY A 688 -28.52 -20.73 -11.95
C GLY A 688 -29.30 -21.27 -10.74
N LEU A 689 -29.51 -22.58 -10.64
CA LEU A 689 -30.43 -23.18 -9.67
C LEU A 689 -30.03 -22.93 -8.21
N GLN A 690 -28.74 -23.05 -7.87
CA GLN A 690 -28.28 -22.85 -6.49
C GLN A 690 -28.42 -21.37 -6.05
N LEU A 691 -28.13 -20.44 -6.97
CA LEU A 691 -28.21 -19.01 -6.67
C LEU A 691 -29.64 -18.47 -6.69
N PHE A 692 -30.42 -18.72 -7.76
CA PHE A 692 -31.76 -18.15 -7.91
C PHE A 692 -32.85 -19.04 -7.33
N GLY A 693 -32.69 -20.36 -7.43
CA GLY A 693 -33.64 -21.33 -6.90
C GLY A 693 -33.46 -21.61 -5.42
N MET A 694 -32.31 -21.25 -4.81
CA MET A 694 -32.01 -21.51 -3.40
C MET A 694 -32.16 -23.00 -3.04
N ARG A 695 -31.79 -23.92 -3.96
CA ARG A 695 -31.84 -25.37 -3.73
C ARG A 695 -30.56 -26.04 -4.15
N LYS A 696 -30.29 -27.21 -3.57
CA LYS A 696 -29.17 -28.06 -3.96
C LYS A 696 -29.38 -28.52 -5.40
N ALA A 697 -28.46 -28.15 -6.28
CA ALA A 697 -28.37 -28.74 -7.61
C ALA A 697 -27.59 -30.05 -7.49
N TYR A 698 -28.08 -31.12 -8.13
CA TYR A 698 -27.37 -32.40 -8.15
C TYR A 698 -25.97 -32.24 -8.75
N VAL A 699 -25.86 -31.55 -9.89
CA VAL A 699 -24.63 -31.06 -10.49
C VAL A 699 -24.94 -30.00 -11.54
N THR A 700 -24.04 -29.04 -11.75
CA THR A 700 -24.12 -28.05 -12.84
C THR A 700 -22.81 -27.98 -13.61
N THR A 701 -22.82 -27.36 -14.79
CA THR A 701 -21.59 -27.15 -15.57
C THR A 701 -20.67 -26.12 -14.91
N GLU A 702 -21.20 -25.16 -14.15
CA GLU A 702 -20.38 -24.16 -13.45
C GLU A 702 -19.57 -24.73 -12.29
N VAL A 703 -20.02 -25.81 -11.65
CA VAL A 703 -19.32 -26.41 -10.50
C VAL A 703 -18.50 -27.64 -10.85
N ALA A 704 -18.57 -28.11 -12.10
CA ALA A 704 -17.85 -29.29 -12.60
C ALA A 704 -16.37 -28.99 -12.89
N HIS A 705 -15.62 -28.69 -11.84
CA HIS A 705 -14.21 -28.30 -11.91
C HIS A 705 -13.26 -29.51 -11.95
N PRO A 706 -12.50 -29.73 -13.05
CA PRO A 706 -11.57 -30.86 -13.18
C PRO A 706 -10.25 -30.66 -12.45
N PHE A 707 -10.09 -29.56 -11.71
CA PHE A 707 -8.84 -29.25 -11.01
C PHE A 707 -8.54 -30.18 -9.84
N TYR A 708 -9.54 -30.84 -9.28
CA TYR A 708 -9.42 -31.75 -8.14
C TYR A 708 -9.96 -33.12 -8.54
N PRO A 709 -9.10 -34.12 -8.86
CA PRO A 709 -9.55 -35.36 -9.49
C PRO A 709 -10.59 -36.16 -8.70
N LYS A 710 -10.47 -36.21 -7.36
CA LYS A 710 -11.43 -36.94 -6.52
C LYS A 710 -12.80 -36.28 -6.55
N TYR A 711 -12.87 -34.97 -6.28
CA TYR A 711 -14.10 -34.18 -6.45
C TYR A 711 -14.69 -34.30 -7.87
N TYR A 712 -13.84 -34.14 -8.89
CA TYR A 712 -14.28 -34.17 -10.28
C TYR A 712 -14.80 -35.54 -10.71
N SER A 713 -14.25 -36.63 -10.18
CA SER A 713 -14.75 -37.98 -10.46
C SER A 713 -16.22 -38.13 -10.05
N GLU A 714 -16.60 -37.57 -8.90
CA GLU A 714 -17.99 -37.54 -8.46
C GLU A 714 -18.83 -36.60 -9.33
N MET A 715 -18.35 -35.39 -9.64
CA MET A 715 -19.06 -34.48 -10.53
C MET A 715 -19.32 -35.08 -11.91
N LYS A 716 -18.34 -35.80 -12.47
CA LYS A 716 -18.47 -36.50 -13.75
C LYS A 716 -19.54 -37.59 -13.69
N ARG A 717 -19.55 -38.42 -12.64
CA ARG A 717 -20.60 -39.43 -12.40
C ARG A 717 -21.99 -38.78 -12.37
N ARG A 718 -22.13 -37.68 -11.62
CA ARG A 718 -23.39 -36.93 -11.53
C ARG A 718 -23.80 -36.33 -12.88
N LEU A 719 -22.85 -35.78 -13.64
CA LEU A 719 -23.11 -35.20 -14.96
C LEU A 719 -23.63 -36.27 -15.93
N GLU A 720 -23.00 -37.44 -15.97
CA GLU A 720 -23.44 -38.55 -16.80
C GLU A 720 -24.86 -39.00 -16.44
N ILE A 721 -25.18 -39.14 -15.15
CA ILE A 721 -26.52 -39.50 -14.69
C ILE A 721 -27.53 -38.43 -15.10
N SER A 722 -27.23 -37.16 -14.87
CA SER A 722 -28.14 -36.05 -15.16
C SER A 722 -28.43 -35.92 -16.66
N VAL A 723 -27.42 -36.11 -17.51
CA VAL A 723 -27.56 -36.11 -18.97
C VAL A 723 -28.31 -37.35 -19.47
N LYS A 724 -27.98 -38.56 -18.97
CA LYS A 724 -28.70 -39.80 -19.31
C LYS A 724 -30.17 -39.73 -18.91
N ALA A 725 -30.49 -39.11 -17.77
CA ALA A 725 -31.86 -38.89 -17.32
C ALA A 725 -32.56 -37.85 -18.21
N HIS A 726 -31.89 -36.75 -18.57
CA HIS A 726 -32.46 -35.75 -19.47
C HIS A 726 -32.88 -36.36 -20.82
N TYR A 727 -32.03 -37.23 -21.38
CA TYR A 727 -32.28 -37.92 -22.65
C TYR A 727 -32.75 -39.38 -22.47
N ALA A 728 -33.46 -39.69 -21.39
CA ALA A 728 -34.00 -41.04 -21.17
C ALA A 728 -34.99 -41.42 -22.27
N GLN A 729 -34.96 -42.67 -22.73
CA GLN A 729 -35.86 -43.19 -23.77
C GLN A 729 -37.28 -43.37 -23.24
N ASN A 730 -37.40 -43.82 -22.00
CA ASN A 730 -38.65 -44.15 -21.36
C ASN A 730 -38.62 -43.84 -19.86
N LEU A 731 -39.80 -43.93 -19.24
CA LEU A 731 -40.01 -43.65 -17.82
C LEU A 731 -39.13 -44.55 -16.91
N ASP A 732 -38.96 -45.81 -17.27
CA ASP A 732 -38.22 -46.80 -16.48
C ASP A 732 -36.75 -46.44 -16.39
N GLN A 733 -36.14 -46.09 -17.51
CA GLN A 733 -34.78 -45.59 -17.56
C GLN A 733 -34.64 -44.31 -16.74
N PHE A 734 -35.59 -43.38 -16.88
CA PHE A 734 -35.59 -42.11 -16.15
C PHE A 734 -35.61 -42.31 -14.63
N LEU A 735 -36.57 -43.10 -14.12
CA LEU A 735 -36.70 -43.36 -12.68
C LEU A 735 -35.54 -44.19 -12.13
N LYS A 736 -35.06 -45.19 -12.88
CA LYS A 736 -33.91 -46.03 -12.47
C LYS A 736 -32.64 -45.21 -12.24
N LEU A 737 -32.46 -44.11 -12.98
CA LEU A 737 -31.31 -43.23 -12.82
C LEU A 737 -31.45 -42.26 -11.63
N LEU A 738 -32.66 -41.78 -11.33
CA LEU A 738 -32.86 -40.68 -10.39
C LEU A 738 -33.24 -41.12 -8.97
N ILE A 739 -33.99 -42.21 -8.81
CA ILE A 739 -34.42 -42.70 -7.48
C ILE A 739 -33.22 -43.07 -6.59
N PRO A 740 -32.19 -43.81 -7.06
CA PRO A 740 -31.05 -44.16 -6.22
C PRO A 740 -30.23 -42.96 -5.74
N GLU A 741 -30.26 -41.85 -6.49
CA GLU A 741 -29.56 -40.61 -6.15
C GLU A 741 -30.38 -39.69 -5.23
N GLY A 742 -31.62 -40.08 -4.89
CA GLY A 742 -32.49 -39.30 -4.01
C GLY A 742 -32.98 -37.98 -4.62
N ILE A 743 -33.12 -37.92 -5.95
CA ILE A 743 -33.60 -36.71 -6.64
C ILE A 743 -35.09 -36.49 -6.36
N ASP A 744 -35.45 -35.30 -5.89
CA ASP A 744 -36.84 -34.92 -5.63
C ASP A 744 -37.51 -34.36 -6.90
N TYR A 745 -36.83 -33.44 -7.58
CA TYR A 745 -37.33 -32.78 -8.79
C TYR A 745 -36.34 -32.86 -9.93
N PHE A 746 -36.85 -32.95 -11.16
CA PHE A 746 -36.05 -32.89 -12.37
C PHE A 746 -36.52 -31.77 -13.30
N ILE A 747 -35.59 -30.93 -13.74
CA ILE A 747 -35.86 -29.82 -14.66
C ILE A 747 -35.40 -30.18 -16.07
N PHE A 748 -36.35 -30.31 -16.99
CA PHE A 748 -36.09 -30.47 -18.42
C PHE A 748 -35.92 -29.10 -19.10
N SER A 749 -34.84 -28.95 -19.88
CA SER A 749 -34.69 -27.90 -20.89
C SER A 749 -35.51 -28.22 -22.15
N ARG A 750 -36.69 -27.61 -22.29
CA ARG A 750 -37.64 -27.94 -23.35
C ARG A 750 -37.07 -27.76 -24.76
N LYS A 751 -36.37 -26.65 -24.98
CA LYS A 751 -35.82 -26.28 -26.29
C LYS A 751 -34.78 -27.26 -26.84
N ARG A 752 -34.18 -28.10 -25.99
CA ARG A 752 -33.20 -29.12 -26.39
C ARG A 752 -33.83 -30.31 -27.10
N PHE A 753 -35.15 -30.49 -26.99
CA PHE A 753 -35.88 -31.57 -27.66
C PHE A 753 -36.46 -31.15 -29.03
N TYR A 754 -36.04 -30.01 -29.58
CA TYR A 754 -36.31 -29.68 -30.97
C TYR A 754 -35.38 -30.48 -31.89
N PRO A 755 -35.84 -30.93 -33.07
CA PRO A 755 -35.05 -31.80 -33.95
C PRO A 755 -33.66 -31.24 -34.29
N GLU A 756 -33.56 -29.93 -34.54
CA GLU A 756 -32.31 -29.23 -34.83
C GLU A 756 -31.42 -29.17 -33.59
N ALA A 757 -32.00 -28.82 -32.44
CA ALA A 757 -31.27 -28.72 -31.18
C ALA A 757 -30.68 -30.06 -30.74
N LEU A 758 -31.39 -31.19 -30.92
CA LEU A 758 -30.88 -32.53 -30.61
C LEU A 758 -29.61 -32.88 -31.43
N LYS A 759 -29.60 -32.50 -32.72
CA LYS A 759 -28.46 -32.76 -33.62
C LYS A 759 -27.23 -31.94 -33.26
N GLU A 760 -27.45 -30.71 -32.79
CA GLU A 760 -26.37 -29.78 -32.45
C GLU A 760 -25.92 -29.88 -30.99
N ASP A 761 -26.65 -30.61 -30.15
CA ASP A 761 -26.39 -30.57 -28.71
C ASP A 761 -25.04 -31.20 -28.35
N LYS A 762 -24.32 -30.49 -27.49
CA LYS A 762 -23.00 -30.87 -27.00
C LYS A 762 -22.82 -30.34 -25.58
N LEU A 763 -21.98 -31.04 -24.83
CA LEU A 763 -21.41 -30.55 -23.58
C LEU A 763 -19.93 -30.24 -23.81
N PHE A 764 -19.04 -30.72 -22.95
CA PHE A 764 -17.59 -30.63 -23.14
C PHE A 764 -17.00 -32.05 -23.16
N SER A 765 -15.80 -32.21 -23.71
CA SER A 765 -15.12 -33.52 -23.76
C SER A 765 -14.79 -34.05 -22.36
N PRO A 766 -15.08 -35.33 -22.05
CA PRO A 766 -15.55 -36.40 -22.96
C PRO A 766 -17.08 -36.59 -23.01
N LEU A 767 -17.85 -35.77 -22.30
CA LEU A 767 -19.30 -35.92 -22.20
C LEU A 767 -20.06 -35.53 -23.47
N ASN A 768 -19.41 -34.77 -24.38
CA ASN A 768 -19.94 -34.51 -25.71
C ASN A 768 -20.26 -35.79 -26.49
N THR A 769 -19.39 -36.81 -26.44
CA THR A 769 -19.63 -38.11 -27.10
C THR A 769 -20.89 -38.78 -26.55
N LEU A 770 -21.07 -38.77 -25.23
CA LEU A 770 -22.26 -39.31 -24.58
C LEU A 770 -23.53 -38.54 -25.00
N VAL A 771 -23.48 -37.20 -25.03
CA VAL A 771 -24.62 -36.39 -25.47
C VAL A 771 -24.99 -36.73 -26.92
N THR A 772 -24.02 -36.75 -27.83
CA THR A 772 -24.25 -37.08 -29.24
C THR A 772 -24.85 -38.48 -29.43
N GLU A 773 -24.39 -39.47 -28.65
CA GLU A 773 -24.99 -40.81 -28.66
C GLU A 773 -26.45 -40.77 -28.20
N LEU A 774 -26.73 -40.10 -27.08
CA LEU A 774 -28.06 -40.01 -26.49
C LEU A 774 -29.05 -39.24 -27.38
N THR A 775 -28.58 -38.24 -28.14
CA THR A 775 -29.42 -37.40 -29.01
C THR A 775 -29.56 -37.90 -30.44
N SER A 776 -28.86 -38.99 -30.81
CA SER A 776 -28.90 -39.58 -32.17
C SER A 776 -30.22 -40.29 -32.51
N ARG A 777 -31.10 -40.48 -31.53
CA ARG A 777 -32.36 -41.23 -31.67
C ARG A 777 -33.44 -40.41 -32.36
N ASP A 778 -34.45 -41.10 -32.88
CA ASP A 778 -35.65 -40.45 -33.42
C ASP A 778 -36.28 -39.49 -32.39
N TYR A 779 -36.72 -38.33 -32.87
CA TYR A 779 -37.18 -37.22 -32.03
C TYR A 779 -38.41 -37.56 -31.16
N HIS A 780 -39.18 -38.59 -31.53
CA HIS A 780 -40.31 -39.09 -30.73
C HIS A 780 -39.88 -40.01 -29.59
N ASN A 781 -38.68 -40.58 -29.65
CA ASN A 781 -38.21 -41.64 -28.74
C ASN A 781 -37.48 -41.11 -27.51
N TYR A 782 -38.05 -40.08 -26.87
CA TYR A 782 -37.59 -39.53 -25.60
C TYR A 782 -38.73 -39.47 -24.60
N PHE A 783 -38.47 -39.87 -23.35
CA PHE A 783 -39.45 -39.80 -22.25
C PHE A 783 -40.06 -38.40 -22.10
N TYR A 784 -39.27 -37.34 -22.32
CA TYR A 784 -39.79 -35.97 -22.29
C TYR A 784 -40.98 -35.76 -23.25
N LYS A 785 -41.00 -36.43 -24.42
CA LYS A 785 -42.09 -36.31 -25.40
C LYS A 785 -43.38 -37.00 -24.95
N SER A 786 -43.32 -37.93 -24.00
CA SER A 786 -44.52 -38.52 -23.39
C SER A 786 -45.09 -37.67 -22.25
N LEU A 787 -44.43 -36.58 -21.84
CA LEU A 787 -44.95 -35.69 -20.81
C LEU A 787 -46.14 -34.86 -21.34
N PRO A 788 -47.16 -34.58 -20.50
CA PRO A 788 -48.26 -33.70 -20.87
C PRO A 788 -47.80 -32.32 -21.36
N THR A 789 -48.55 -31.74 -22.29
CA THR A 789 -48.26 -30.41 -22.85
C THR A 789 -48.62 -29.27 -21.90
N GLU A 790 -49.51 -29.51 -20.95
CA GLU A 790 -50.01 -28.55 -19.96
C GLU A 790 -49.94 -29.12 -18.55
N VAL A 791 -49.79 -28.24 -17.56
CA VAL A 791 -49.82 -28.61 -16.14
C VAL A 791 -51.27 -28.86 -15.73
N ASN A 792 -51.58 -30.09 -15.32
CA ASN A 792 -52.86 -30.46 -14.72
C ASN A 792 -52.56 -31.40 -13.54
N LEU A 793 -52.60 -30.84 -12.33
CA LEU A 793 -52.19 -31.57 -11.11
C LEU A 793 -53.18 -32.67 -10.70
N GLU A 794 -54.42 -32.64 -11.18
CA GLU A 794 -55.41 -33.69 -10.92
C GLU A 794 -55.12 -34.93 -11.77
N LYS A 795 -54.79 -34.73 -13.05
CA LYS A 795 -54.53 -35.81 -14.00
C LYS A 795 -53.08 -36.28 -13.98
N ASN A 796 -52.14 -35.36 -13.82
CA ASN A 796 -50.71 -35.57 -13.89
C ASN A 796 -50.02 -34.86 -12.73
N PRO A 797 -50.20 -35.34 -11.48
CA PRO A 797 -49.68 -34.68 -10.27
C PRO A 797 -48.16 -34.51 -10.27
N PHE A 798 -47.46 -35.27 -11.12
CA PHE A 798 -46.00 -35.20 -11.25
C PHE A 798 -45.48 -34.05 -12.12
N LEU A 799 -46.26 -33.50 -13.07
CA LEU A 799 -45.82 -32.37 -13.89
C LEU A 799 -46.21 -31.07 -13.20
N VAL A 800 -45.32 -30.58 -12.34
CA VAL A 800 -45.63 -29.50 -11.38
C VAL A 800 -45.44 -28.09 -11.93
N TYR A 801 -44.66 -27.93 -13.01
CA TYR A 801 -44.42 -26.64 -13.65
C TYR A 801 -44.06 -26.80 -15.13
N ARG A 802 -44.48 -25.84 -15.95
CA ARG A 802 -44.08 -25.73 -17.35
C ARG A 802 -44.15 -24.28 -17.83
N ASP A 803 -43.09 -23.79 -18.43
CA ASP A 803 -43.03 -22.55 -19.22
C ASP A 803 -42.28 -22.82 -20.53
N ASP A 804 -42.09 -21.83 -21.41
CA ASP A 804 -41.45 -22.02 -22.72
C ASP A 804 -40.02 -22.56 -22.71
N GLU A 805 -39.32 -22.46 -21.57
CA GLU A 805 -37.93 -22.90 -21.43
C GLU A 805 -37.83 -24.24 -20.70
N SER A 806 -38.71 -24.48 -19.74
CA SER A 806 -38.54 -25.48 -18.69
C SER A 806 -39.81 -26.29 -18.41
N ALA A 807 -39.63 -27.57 -18.09
CA ALA A 807 -40.66 -28.39 -17.48
C ALA A 807 -40.08 -29.05 -16.21
N ILE A 808 -40.82 -29.02 -15.10
CA ILE A 808 -40.38 -29.59 -13.82
C ILE A 808 -41.25 -30.78 -13.49
N VAL A 809 -40.59 -31.90 -13.20
CA VAL A 809 -41.21 -33.16 -12.81
C VAL A 809 -40.87 -33.44 -11.35
N ASP A 810 -41.88 -33.73 -10.54
CA ASP A 810 -41.74 -34.36 -9.21
C ASP A 810 -41.49 -35.86 -9.41
N VAL A 811 -40.27 -36.30 -9.09
CA VAL A 811 -39.79 -37.66 -9.36
C VAL A 811 -40.52 -38.68 -8.49
N LYS A 812 -40.85 -38.32 -7.24
CA LYS A 812 -41.53 -39.20 -6.29
C LYS A 812 -42.99 -39.38 -6.67
N ALA A 813 -43.68 -38.29 -7.01
CA ALA A 813 -45.05 -38.35 -7.51
C ALA A 813 -45.13 -39.18 -8.79
N LEU A 814 -44.16 -39.00 -9.72
CA LEU A 814 -44.10 -39.77 -10.96
C LEU A 814 -43.91 -41.27 -10.71
N ALA A 815 -43.01 -41.64 -9.80
CA ALA A 815 -42.78 -43.04 -9.42
C ALA A 815 -44.03 -43.69 -8.81
N LYS A 816 -44.77 -42.93 -7.98
CA LYS A 816 -46.03 -43.38 -7.39
C LYS A 816 -47.12 -43.59 -8.44
N THR A 817 -47.32 -42.64 -9.35
CA THR A 817 -48.28 -42.80 -10.45
C THR A 817 -47.96 -44.01 -11.32
N LYS A 818 -46.68 -44.31 -11.55
CA LYS A 818 -46.28 -45.54 -12.26
C LYS A 818 -46.67 -46.81 -11.50
N SER A 819 -46.55 -46.83 -10.18
CA SER A 819 -46.93 -48.01 -9.39
C SER A 819 -48.44 -48.24 -9.29
N GLU A 820 -49.24 -47.21 -9.57
CA GLU A 820 -50.71 -47.26 -9.55
C GLU A 820 -51.32 -47.61 -10.92
N LEU A 821 -50.52 -47.50 -11.99
CA LEU A 821 -50.83 -47.93 -13.36
C LEU A 821 -50.33 -49.36 -13.59
#